data_AF-A0A420FQS3-F1
#
_entry.id   AF-A0A420FQS3-F1
#
_cell.length_a   1.000
_cell.length_b   1.000
_cell.length_c   1.000
_cell.angle_alpha   90.00
_cell.angle_beta   90.00
_cell.angle_gamma   90.00
#
_symmetry.space_group_name_H-M   'P 1'
#
loop_
_entity.id
_entity.type
_entity.pdbx_description
1 polymer ?
#
loop_
_entity_poly.entity_id
_entity_poly.type
_entity_poly.pdbx_seq_one_letter_code
_entity_poly.pdbx_strand_id
1 'polypeptide(L)'
;MKHIKLLTLSIGLLGMGTTYAQTTPTLPINTIVERVQKYFQVYPVEKVHLHFDKPYYAVGDTLWFSTYLSRNLAEYEPSKIAYVEVLNSRDSLIQTLKIPLDKGVGNGQIVLDPQFMSQDNYRFRGYTKWMANFDNAYFFNKVVPIGDVINKKLITNIEFQNNIGGNKTQAVIQFRDRTGKPMINSKINWEFVSGWETFDKGKGETDGLGKVTINLSAKEKANLEKGQLKISIQENKNEKPLSSSFLLKNALWDADVQFFPEGGDIIAGLAKKVAFKALGSDGKGLKVKGSILDSKGKSVAEFADFGTGMGYFSLLPLAGENYQAVVKFENGQERKYKLPTVVNDKANVVFVKQDATNAEFAVVTSEENFSKNQGQSYYVLVQSNGHLCFGAQVNLKSSSALVNIPKERLPNGIVQVTLLSPDGKPISERLAFVQSEKILNIQVTSDKQSYKAKDLVNLKLAVDNNGQKFPGSYSVAVIDESKVPYNDQTDLSIVSNFLLTSDLKGNVENPNSYFDEKNPNRDKALDALLMTQGYRRFDYPTLISEKLPQISFLPEQGIELSGILRMNTGRPYPNGGLLLSVPSRNIKKDVYTDQNGRFTFKDLVFPDSSKVTVNARSNDNYRSLVINMDQSFYPEIDKNNGYKSYFVPNIDQAFAPYLANSRKEYRKSILLDEVEVTAVVKKVITNKDFPSISGLSMPEHRIEPERLTGCNVLTMCLQTVLTGITYDPQTLKYYVSRDYNAGGRTPVQFFLNGMAIDEPGLNSINVADIEGIEIFLRDELGTVSRMYQNNGVVSIYTKKVEAKKPRMSLSEIESLLPKSNVIDMYPLGYIKERKFYVPKYDTPERKAANDLRTTIYWNPKVSITETGEAAIQFYNADGNGNYKVIVEGMDQTGNIGRKVINYGVQP
;
A
#
# COMPACT_ATOMS: atom_id res chain seq x y z
N MET A 1 -59.23 -35.73 47.99
CA MET A 1 -60.02 -35.90 46.74
C MET A 1 -59.20 -36.70 45.76
N LYS A 2 -59.72 -37.90 45.42
CA LYS A 2 -59.55 -38.74 44.21
C LYS A 2 -58.25 -38.61 43.39
N HIS A 3 -57.52 -39.64 42.98
CA HIS A 3 -57.49 -41.08 43.26
C HIS A 3 -56.32 -41.69 42.42
N ILE A 4 -55.46 -42.48 43.08
CA ILE A 4 -55.09 -43.87 42.70
C ILE A 4 -54.28 -44.15 41.41
N LYS A 5 -53.03 -44.68 41.56
CA LYS A 5 -52.61 -46.11 41.40
C LYS A 5 -51.09 -46.21 41.65
N LEU A 6 -50.62 -46.77 42.77
CA LEU A 6 -50.35 -48.20 43.09
C LEU A 6 -49.28 -48.83 42.16
N LEU A 7 -48.09 -49.10 42.72
CA LEU A 7 -47.53 -50.43 43.09
C LEU A 7 -46.54 -50.89 41.98
N THR A 8 -45.30 -51.38 42.19
CA THR A 8 -44.79 -52.47 43.07
C THR A 8 -43.24 -52.47 42.93
N LEU A 9 -42.45 -52.52 44.01
CA LEU A 9 -41.58 -53.65 44.43
C LEU A 9 -40.90 -54.40 43.25
N SER A 10 -39.57 -54.57 43.13
CA SER A 10 -38.71 -55.40 44.01
C SER A 10 -37.23 -55.36 43.54
N ILE A 11 -36.31 -55.26 44.50
CA ILE A 11 -35.11 -56.10 44.74
C ILE A 11 -34.20 -56.47 43.54
N GLY A 12 -33.03 -55.81 43.53
CA GLY A 12 -31.68 -56.40 43.44
C GLY A 12 -31.38 -57.51 42.43
N LEU A 13 -30.54 -57.20 41.45
CA LEU A 13 -29.50 -58.13 40.99
C LEU A 13 -28.24 -57.32 40.61
N LEU A 14 -27.16 -57.57 41.35
CA LEU A 14 -25.80 -57.19 40.97
C LEU A 14 -25.46 -57.91 39.67
N GLY A 15 -25.50 -57.18 38.56
CA GLY A 15 -24.89 -57.57 37.30
C GLY A 15 -23.63 -56.73 37.10
N MET A 16 -22.46 -57.37 37.21
CA MET A 16 -21.21 -56.85 36.64
C MET A 16 -21.41 -56.70 35.12
N GLY A 17 -21.88 -55.54 34.69
CA GLY A 17 -21.79 -55.14 33.30
C GLY A 17 -20.34 -54.74 33.05
N THR A 18 -19.61 -55.55 32.30
CA THR A 18 -18.46 -55.07 31.55
C THR A 18 -18.94 -53.91 30.69
N THR A 19 -18.61 -52.69 31.09
CA THR A 19 -18.78 -51.52 30.23
C THR A 19 -17.83 -51.72 29.06
N TYR A 20 -18.32 -52.29 27.97
CA TYR A 20 -17.69 -52.12 26.68
C TYR A 20 -17.66 -50.62 26.43
N ALA A 21 -16.48 -50.02 26.61
CA ALA A 21 -16.21 -48.70 26.08
C ALA A 21 -16.66 -48.75 24.61
N GLN A 22 -17.65 -47.93 24.25
CA GLN A 22 -18.02 -47.76 22.86
C GLN A 22 -16.75 -47.35 22.13
N THR A 23 -16.18 -48.27 21.34
CA THR A 23 -15.14 -47.94 20.37
C THR A 23 -15.75 -46.90 19.46
N THR A 24 -15.32 -45.65 19.61
CA THR A 24 -15.67 -44.56 18.71
C THR A 24 -15.46 -45.08 17.29
N PRO A 25 -16.47 -45.06 16.40
CA PRO A 25 -16.33 -45.62 15.07
C PRO A 25 -15.18 -44.91 14.35
N THR A 26 -14.20 -45.69 13.89
CA THR A 26 -13.10 -45.21 13.07
C THR A 26 -13.67 -44.63 11.78
N LEU A 27 -13.44 -43.33 11.52
CA LEU A 27 -13.90 -42.73 10.27
C LEU A 27 -13.08 -43.33 9.11
N PRO A 28 -13.71 -43.88 8.06
CA PRO A 28 -12.95 -44.37 6.90
C PRO A 28 -12.15 -43.24 6.25
N ILE A 29 -10.89 -43.52 5.90
CA ILE A 29 -10.00 -42.54 5.25
C ILE A 29 -10.62 -41.95 3.97
N ASN A 30 -11.35 -42.76 3.21
CA ASN A 30 -12.03 -42.32 1.99
C ASN A 30 -13.03 -41.19 2.27
N THR A 31 -13.79 -41.26 3.37
CA THR A 31 -14.72 -40.21 3.76
C THR A 31 -14.00 -38.90 4.10
N ILE A 32 -12.85 -38.98 4.77
CA ILE A 32 -12.02 -37.81 5.09
C ILE A 32 -11.45 -37.20 3.80
N VAL A 33 -10.90 -38.04 2.93
CA VAL A 33 -10.35 -37.65 1.61
C VAL A 33 -11.41 -36.97 0.76
N GLU A 34 -12.60 -37.57 0.62
CA GLU A 34 -13.71 -37.04 -0.16
C GLU A 34 -14.18 -35.66 0.34
N ARG A 35 -14.34 -35.50 1.66
CA ARG A 35 -14.74 -34.21 2.26
C ARG A 35 -13.70 -33.12 2.01
N VAL A 36 -12.42 -33.45 2.19
CA VAL A 36 -11.31 -32.51 1.98
C VAL A 36 -11.15 -32.16 0.50
N GLN A 37 -11.26 -33.13 -0.41
CA GLN A 37 -11.20 -32.89 -1.86
C GLN A 37 -12.35 -32.02 -2.35
N LYS A 38 -13.58 -32.28 -1.88
CA LYS A 38 -14.76 -31.48 -2.21
C LYS A 38 -14.57 -30.01 -1.84
N TYR A 39 -13.97 -29.72 -0.69
CA TYR A 39 -13.64 -28.36 -0.29
C TYR A 39 -12.73 -27.68 -1.32
N PHE A 40 -11.61 -28.33 -1.66
CA PHE A 40 -10.60 -27.73 -2.53
C PHE A 40 -11.04 -27.53 -3.99
N GLN A 41 -11.97 -28.36 -4.48
CA GLN A 41 -12.59 -28.15 -5.79
C GLN A 41 -13.53 -26.93 -5.81
N VAL A 42 -14.20 -26.63 -4.70
CA VAL A 42 -15.13 -25.50 -4.59
C VAL A 42 -14.40 -24.18 -4.29
N TYR A 43 -13.24 -24.25 -3.62
CA TYR A 43 -12.48 -23.09 -3.18
C TYR A 43 -11.05 -23.06 -3.79
N PRO A 44 -10.94 -22.71 -5.08
CA PRO A 44 -9.64 -22.58 -5.75
C PRO A 44 -8.76 -21.51 -5.09
N VAL A 45 -7.44 -21.70 -5.19
CA VAL A 45 -6.43 -20.80 -4.65
C VAL A 45 -5.87 -19.91 -5.76
N GLU A 46 -5.88 -18.61 -5.51
CA GLU A 46 -5.20 -17.59 -6.30
C GLU A 46 -3.98 -17.02 -5.55
N LYS A 47 -2.92 -16.70 -6.29
CA LYS A 47 -1.69 -16.08 -5.78
C LYS A 47 -1.27 -14.93 -6.71
N VAL A 48 -0.94 -13.78 -6.13
CA VAL A 48 -0.49 -12.59 -6.87
C VAL A 48 1.01 -12.37 -6.68
N HIS A 49 1.71 -11.93 -7.72
CA HIS A 49 3.09 -11.49 -7.68
C HIS A 49 3.25 -10.15 -8.42
N LEU A 50 4.04 -9.24 -7.87
CA LEU A 50 4.42 -7.99 -8.54
C LEU A 50 5.95 -7.95 -8.77
N HIS A 51 6.36 -7.81 -10.02
CA HIS A 51 7.76 -7.57 -10.40
C HIS A 51 7.94 -6.08 -10.74
N PHE A 52 8.89 -5.43 -10.09
CA PHE A 52 9.16 -4.00 -10.21
C PHE A 52 10.40 -3.75 -11.08
N ASP A 53 10.47 -2.62 -11.77
CA ASP A 53 11.64 -2.28 -12.58
C ASP A 53 12.91 -2.02 -11.74
N LYS A 54 12.73 -1.59 -10.48
CA LYS A 54 13.80 -1.31 -9.51
C LYS A 54 13.36 -1.68 -8.09
N PRO A 55 14.32 -1.91 -7.16
CA PRO A 55 14.03 -2.18 -5.76
C PRO A 55 13.65 -0.95 -4.92
N TYR A 56 14.00 0.27 -5.35
CA TYR A 56 13.76 1.53 -4.64
C TYR A 56 13.76 2.72 -5.62
N TYR A 57 13.18 3.85 -5.19
CA TYR A 57 12.89 5.00 -6.05
C TYR A 57 13.11 6.34 -5.32
N ALA A 58 12.98 7.45 -6.05
CA ALA A 58 12.95 8.79 -5.49
C ALA A 58 11.62 9.46 -5.82
N VAL A 59 11.20 10.40 -4.98
CA VAL A 59 10.09 11.31 -5.26
C VAL A 59 10.35 12.03 -6.59
N GLY A 60 9.33 12.09 -7.44
CA GLY A 60 9.39 12.57 -8.83
C GLY A 60 9.48 11.43 -9.86
N ASP A 61 9.99 10.26 -9.47
CA ASP A 61 10.15 9.15 -10.41
C ASP A 61 8.81 8.50 -10.78
N THR A 62 8.82 7.71 -11.86
CA THR A 62 7.73 6.77 -12.16
C THR A 62 8.19 5.36 -11.82
N LEU A 63 7.48 4.73 -10.89
CA LEU A 63 7.61 3.32 -10.54
C LEU A 63 6.83 2.47 -11.54
N TRP A 64 7.43 1.39 -12.04
CA TRP A 64 6.79 0.47 -12.98
C TRP A 64 6.73 -0.95 -12.42
N PHE A 65 5.65 -1.67 -12.68
CA PHE A 65 5.52 -3.05 -12.27
C PHE A 65 4.69 -3.91 -13.24
N SER A 66 4.99 -5.21 -13.25
CA SER A 66 4.20 -6.26 -13.89
C SER A 66 3.51 -7.10 -12.81
N THR A 67 2.31 -7.58 -13.10
CA THR A 67 1.46 -8.35 -12.18
C THR A 67 1.22 -9.72 -12.76
N TYR A 68 1.44 -10.76 -11.95
CA TYR A 68 1.19 -12.16 -12.30
C TYR A 68 0.18 -12.77 -11.34
N LEU A 69 -0.78 -13.52 -11.87
CA LEU A 69 -1.77 -14.28 -11.13
C LEU A 69 -1.60 -15.76 -11.44
N SER A 70 -1.25 -16.54 -10.41
CA SER A 70 -1.24 -18.00 -10.48
C SER A 70 -2.52 -18.56 -9.88
N ARG A 71 -2.98 -19.69 -10.43
CA ARG A 71 -4.12 -20.47 -9.96
C ARG A 71 -3.69 -21.91 -9.72
N ASN A 72 -4.33 -22.57 -8.76
CA ASN A 72 -4.04 -23.96 -8.45
C ASN A 72 -4.79 -24.95 -9.37
N LEU A 73 -6.01 -24.63 -9.81
CA LEU A 73 -6.86 -25.49 -10.65
C LEU A 73 -6.87 -25.03 -12.12
N ALA A 74 -6.61 -25.96 -13.04
CA ALA A 74 -6.55 -25.68 -14.48
C ALA A 74 -7.93 -25.45 -15.15
N GLU A 75 -9.02 -25.96 -14.56
CA GLU A 75 -10.39 -25.79 -15.06
C GLU A 75 -11.06 -24.51 -14.52
N TYR A 76 -10.49 -23.92 -13.47
CA TYR A 76 -11.02 -22.75 -12.78
C TYR A 76 -10.76 -21.45 -13.56
N GLU A 77 -11.79 -20.68 -13.91
CA GLU A 77 -11.60 -19.34 -14.49
C GLU A 77 -11.13 -18.33 -13.43
N PRO A 78 -9.87 -17.84 -13.50
CA PRO A 78 -9.34 -16.94 -12.49
C PRO A 78 -9.89 -15.52 -12.62
N SER A 79 -9.68 -14.72 -11.57
CA SER A 79 -9.95 -13.28 -11.57
C SER A 79 -9.21 -12.59 -12.72
N LYS A 80 -9.91 -11.75 -13.47
CA LYS A 80 -9.35 -10.88 -14.53
C LYS A 80 -8.92 -9.51 -14.00
N ILE A 81 -8.97 -9.32 -12.68
CA ILE A 81 -8.66 -8.06 -12.01
C ILE A 81 -7.80 -8.35 -10.77
N ALA A 82 -6.67 -7.65 -10.66
CA ALA A 82 -5.89 -7.56 -9.44
C ALA A 82 -5.95 -6.13 -8.89
N TYR A 83 -5.85 -6.00 -7.57
CA TYR A 83 -5.74 -4.74 -6.85
C TYR A 83 -4.32 -4.60 -6.33
N VAL A 84 -3.77 -3.40 -6.46
CA VAL A 84 -2.49 -3.02 -5.86
C VAL A 84 -2.71 -1.80 -4.99
N GLU A 85 -2.51 -1.97 -3.69
CA GLU A 85 -2.59 -0.91 -2.70
C GLU A 85 -1.20 -0.44 -2.28
N VAL A 86 -1.06 0.87 -2.13
CA VAL A 86 0.15 1.51 -1.63
C VAL A 86 -0.12 2.02 -0.22
N LEU A 87 0.60 1.49 0.74
CA LEU A 87 0.49 1.83 2.16
C LEU A 87 1.79 2.50 2.61
N ASN A 88 1.72 3.56 3.40
CA ASN A 88 2.92 4.19 3.97
C ASN A 88 3.43 3.42 5.22
N SER A 89 4.53 3.85 5.84
CA SER A 89 5.08 3.16 7.02
C SER A 89 4.20 3.22 8.28
N ARG A 90 3.22 4.13 8.27
CA ARG A 90 2.17 4.28 9.30
C ARG A 90 0.94 3.42 9.01
N ASP A 91 1.06 2.49 8.05
CA ASP A 91 0.01 1.62 7.57
C ASP A 91 -1.22 2.39 7.01
N SER A 92 -1.06 3.66 6.59
CA SER A 92 -2.14 4.44 5.97
C SER A 92 -2.20 4.17 4.46
N LEU A 93 -3.40 3.97 3.92
CA LEU A 93 -3.63 3.80 2.48
C LEU A 93 -3.42 5.12 1.74
N ILE A 94 -2.50 5.12 0.77
CA ILE A 94 -2.20 6.26 -0.10
C ILE A 94 -3.01 6.17 -1.40
N GLN A 95 -3.02 5.00 -2.03
CA GLN A 95 -3.70 4.79 -3.30
C GLN A 95 -4.02 3.31 -3.50
N THR A 96 -5.14 3.03 -4.17
CA THR A 96 -5.51 1.70 -4.69
C THR A 96 -5.56 1.75 -6.20
N LEU A 97 -4.99 0.75 -6.86
CA LEU A 97 -4.98 0.60 -8.32
C LEU A 97 -5.74 -0.67 -8.70
N LYS A 98 -6.51 -0.59 -9.79
CA LYS A 98 -7.19 -1.75 -10.38
C LYS A 98 -6.48 -2.14 -11.68
N ILE A 99 -5.86 -3.31 -11.68
CA ILE A 99 -5.02 -3.82 -12.76
C ILE A 99 -5.81 -4.85 -13.56
N PRO A 100 -6.10 -4.62 -14.86
CA PRO A 100 -6.68 -5.63 -15.72
C PRO A 100 -5.65 -6.73 -16.00
N LEU A 101 -6.09 -7.98 -15.93
CA LEU A 101 -5.26 -9.16 -16.20
C LEU A 101 -5.72 -9.83 -17.50
N ASP A 102 -4.77 -10.07 -18.39
CA ASP A 102 -4.94 -10.89 -19.59
C ASP A 102 -4.12 -12.16 -19.43
N LYS A 103 -4.79 -13.32 -19.42
CA LYS A 103 -4.20 -14.64 -19.12
C LYS A 103 -3.36 -14.62 -17.84
N GLY A 104 -3.86 -13.97 -16.80
CA GLY A 104 -3.19 -13.83 -15.50
C GLY A 104 -2.04 -12.83 -15.46
N VAL A 105 -1.85 -12.02 -16.51
CA VAL A 105 -0.75 -11.03 -16.59
C VAL A 105 -1.31 -9.64 -16.79
N GLY A 106 -0.85 -8.69 -15.97
CA GLY A 106 -1.18 -7.27 -16.10
C GLY A 106 0.04 -6.40 -15.84
N ASN A 107 -0.11 -5.09 -16.02
CA ASN A 107 0.96 -4.14 -15.77
C ASN A 107 0.41 -2.82 -15.25
N GLY A 108 1.26 -2.09 -14.54
CA GLY A 108 0.90 -0.81 -13.96
C GLY A 108 2.10 0.07 -13.68
N GLN A 109 1.82 1.31 -13.32
CA GLN A 109 2.83 2.29 -12.97
C GLN A 109 2.27 3.37 -12.03
N ILE A 110 3.14 3.96 -11.23
CA ILE A 110 2.79 5.01 -10.26
C ILE A 110 3.77 6.16 -10.42
N VAL A 111 3.23 7.37 -10.58
CA VAL A 111 4.04 8.59 -10.48
C VAL A 111 4.17 8.95 -9.01
N LEU A 112 5.40 9.06 -8.54
CA LEU A 112 5.70 9.39 -7.15
C LEU A 112 5.64 10.91 -6.96
N ASP A 113 4.44 11.47 -7.02
CA ASP A 113 4.22 12.92 -7.05
C ASP A 113 4.72 13.61 -5.76
N PRO A 114 5.63 14.60 -5.85
CA PRO A 114 6.13 15.33 -4.68
C PRO A 114 5.08 16.08 -3.85
N GLN A 115 3.86 16.28 -4.37
CA GLN A 115 2.76 16.89 -3.63
C GLN A 115 2.10 15.92 -2.65
N PHE A 116 2.09 14.62 -2.97
CA PHE A 116 1.36 13.60 -2.23
C PHE A 116 2.25 12.53 -1.60
N MET A 117 3.48 12.37 -2.12
CA MET A 117 4.45 11.40 -1.65
C MET A 117 5.69 12.09 -1.07
N SER A 118 6.10 11.62 0.09
CA SER A 118 7.35 12.02 0.76
C SER A 118 8.29 10.82 0.91
N GLN A 119 9.52 11.07 1.37
CA GLN A 119 10.41 9.98 1.76
C GLN A 119 9.74 9.07 2.81
N ASP A 120 9.62 7.78 2.50
CA ASP A 120 9.10 6.76 3.43
C ASP A 120 9.40 5.34 2.92
N ASN A 121 9.13 4.33 3.75
CA ASN A 121 9.06 2.92 3.36
C ASN A 121 7.62 2.57 2.96
N TYR A 122 7.34 2.47 1.66
CA TYR A 122 6.00 2.18 1.16
C TYR A 122 5.80 0.67 0.97
N ARG A 123 4.70 0.13 1.47
CA ARG A 123 4.30 -1.26 1.29
C ARG A 123 3.30 -1.39 0.15
N PHE A 124 3.65 -2.21 -0.83
CA PHE A 124 2.80 -2.59 -1.95
C PHE A 124 2.10 -3.91 -1.63
N ARG A 125 0.77 -3.85 -1.53
CA ARG A 125 -0.09 -5.00 -1.21
C ARG A 125 -0.90 -5.40 -2.45
N GLY A 126 -0.73 -6.64 -2.94
CA GLY A 126 -1.36 -7.15 -4.16
C GLY A 126 -2.31 -8.32 -3.89
N TYR A 127 -3.54 -8.25 -4.40
CA TYR A 127 -4.59 -9.26 -4.17
C TYR A 127 -5.69 -9.24 -5.23
N THR A 128 -6.53 -10.26 -5.29
CA THR A 128 -7.81 -10.27 -6.02
C THR A 128 -8.96 -10.23 -5.01
N LYS A 129 -10.17 -9.80 -5.42
CA LYS A 129 -11.33 -9.88 -4.50
C LYS A 129 -11.64 -11.31 -4.06
N TRP A 130 -11.38 -12.30 -4.90
CA TRP A 130 -11.51 -13.71 -4.52
C TRP A 130 -10.63 -14.07 -3.32
N MET A 131 -9.37 -13.60 -3.32
CA MET A 131 -8.46 -13.80 -2.20
C MET A 131 -8.96 -13.17 -0.89
N ALA A 132 -9.76 -12.10 -0.96
CA ALA A 132 -10.32 -11.42 0.22
C ALA A 132 -11.43 -12.19 0.95
N ASN A 133 -11.90 -13.32 0.41
CA ASN A 133 -12.72 -14.26 1.16
C ASN A 133 -11.91 -15.08 2.18
N PHE A 134 -10.58 -15.07 2.06
CA PHE A 134 -9.65 -15.84 2.89
C PHE A 134 -8.76 -14.88 3.70
N ASP A 135 -7.78 -15.44 4.42
CA ASP A 135 -6.90 -14.64 5.26
C ASP A 135 -6.00 -13.68 4.44
N ASN A 136 -6.01 -12.40 4.80
CA ASN A 136 -5.24 -11.35 4.12
C ASN A 136 -3.71 -11.54 4.22
N ALA A 137 -3.23 -12.39 5.12
CA ALA A 137 -1.80 -12.73 5.21
C ALA A 137 -1.24 -13.39 3.95
N TYR A 138 -2.09 -13.93 3.07
CA TYR A 138 -1.70 -14.54 1.78
C TYR A 138 -1.65 -13.53 0.63
N PHE A 139 -1.88 -12.25 0.89
CA PHE A 139 -1.71 -11.20 -0.11
C PHE A 139 -0.24 -11.00 -0.41
N PHE A 140 0.07 -10.65 -1.64
CA PHE A 140 1.41 -10.21 -2.00
C PHE A 140 1.76 -8.97 -1.18
N ASN A 141 2.95 -8.93 -0.60
CA ASN A 141 3.44 -7.77 0.13
C ASN A 141 4.92 -7.55 -0.21
N LYS A 142 5.27 -6.32 -0.61
CA LYS A 142 6.67 -5.90 -0.81
C LYS A 142 6.86 -4.48 -0.32
N VAL A 143 7.93 -4.24 0.43
CA VAL A 143 8.32 -2.88 0.84
C VAL A 143 9.26 -2.29 -0.21
N VAL A 144 8.93 -1.11 -0.70
CA VAL A 144 9.71 -0.32 -1.64
C VAL A 144 10.05 1.01 -0.97
N PRO A 145 11.30 1.21 -0.54
CA PRO A 145 11.75 2.49 0.00
C PRO A 145 11.76 3.58 -1.07
N ILE A 146 11.27 4.77 -0.71
CA ILE A 146 11.28 5.94 -1.59
C ILE A 146 12.03 7.05 -0.87
N GLY A 147 13.09 7.58 -1.49
CA GLY A 147 13.85 8.74 -1.00
C GLY A 147 13.30 10.05 -1.56
N ASP A 148 13.60 11.17 -0.90
CA ASP A 148 13.18 12.49 -1.36
C ASP A 148 14.40 13.35 -1.70
N VAL A 149 14.47 13.80 -2.95
CA VAL A 149 15.53 14.69 -3.45
C VAL A 149 15.00 16.08 -3.83
N ILE A 150 13.68 16.26 -3.88
CA ILE A 150 13.03 17.47 -4.40
C ILE A 150 12.68 18.39 -3.22
N ASN A 151 11.93 17.90 -2.24
CA ASN A 151 11.46 18.70 -1.10
C ASN A 151 12.46 18.68 0.06
N LYS A 152 13.42 17.76 0.04
CA LYS A 152 14.28 17.48 1.19
C LYS A 152 15.37 18.54 1.41
N LYS A 153 15.25 19.25 2.53
CA LYS A 153 16.20 20.27 2.99
C LYS A 153 17.23 19.74 4.00
N LEU A 154 16.95 18.61 4.64
CA LEU A 154 17.73 18.03 5.75
C LEU A 154 18.04 16.55 5.48
N ILE A 155 19.32 16.17 5.49
CA ILE A 155 19.77 14.77 5.41
C ILE A 155 20.10 14.30 6.82
N THR A 156 19.61 13.11 7.18
CA THR A 156 19.80 12.58 8.54
C THR A 156 20.26 11.13 8.53
N ASN A 157 21.17 10.79 9.44
CA ASN A 157 21.55 9.40 9.73
C ASN A 157 21.39 9.14 11.23
N ILE A 158 20.56 8.16 11.60
CA ILE A 158 20.36 7.72 12.99
C ILE A 158 21.07 6.40 13.25
N GLU A 159 21.78 6.32 14.37
CA GLU A 159 22.43 5.11 14.89
C GLU A 159 22.04 4.93 16.36
N PHE A 160 21.65 3.70 16.74
CA PHE A 160 21.36 3.37 18.13
C PHE A 160 22.54 2.64 18.76
N GLN A 161 23.10 3.21 19.82
CA GLN A 161 24.21 2.64 20.58
C GLN A 161 23.68 2.10 21.91
N ASN A 162 23.78 0.78 22.08
CA ASN A 162 23.34 0.09 23.29
C ASN A 162 24.55 -0.13 24.22
N ASN A 163 24.45 0.32 25.47
CA ASN A 163 25.45 -0.01 26.48
C ASN A 163 25.28 -1.46 26.94
N ILE A 164 26.38 -2.22 26.94
CA ILE A 164 26.45 -3.58 27.49
C ILE A 164 26.25 -3.45 29.01
N GLY A 165 25.04 -3.74 29.51
CA GLY A 165 24.69 -3.58 30.93
C GLY A 165 23.31 -3.00 31.28
N GLY A 166 22.46 -2.72 30.28
CA GLY A 166 20.99 -2.69 30.45
C GLY A 166 20.41 -1.54 31.28
N ASN A 167 20.10 -0.41 30.61
CA ASN A 167 18.90 0.43 30.87
C ASN A 167 18.89 1.75 30.07
N LYS A 168 19.98 2.07 29.35
CA LYS A 168 20.09 3.30 28.57
C LYS A 168 20.61 2.99 27.16
N THR A 169 19.89 3.45 26.15
CA THR A 169 20.31 3.47 24.74
C THR A 169 20.59 4.90 24.35
N GLN A 170 21.61 5.13 23.52
CA GLN A 170 21.87 6.44 22.93
C GLN A 170 21.46 6.43 21.46
N ALA A 171 20.57 7.35 21.07
CA ALA A 171 20.31 7.67 19.68
C ALA A 171 21.30 8.76 19.25
N VAL A 172 22.23 8.40 18.37
CA VAL A 172 23.20 9.31 17.77
C VAL A 172 22.72 9.67 16.38
N ILE A 173 22.44 10.96 16.15
CA ILE A 173 21.83 11.42 14.90
C ILE A 173 22.74 12.45 14.26
N GLN A 174 23.19 12.19 13.03
CA GLN A 174 23.97 13.12 12.23
C GLN A 174 23.06 13.92 11.30
N PHE A 175 23.17 15.25 11.35
CA PHE A 175 22.47 16.18 10.48
C PHE A 175 23.42 16.77 9.45
N ARG A 176 22.97 16.77 8.19
CA ARG A 176 23.66 17.41 7.07
C ARG A 176 22.67 18.25 6.28
N ASP A 177 23.15 19.34 5.72
CA ASP A 177 22.35 20.17 4.81
C ASP A 177 22.08 19.44 3.48
N ARG A 178 21.34 20.08 2.56
CA ARG A 178 21.05 19.52 1.23
C ARG A 178 22.31 19.24 0.38
N THR A 179 23.43 19.92 0.67
CA THR A 179 24.72 19.73 -0.01
C THR A 179 25.56 18.61 0.59
N GLY A 180 25.13 18.05 1.72
CA GLY A 180 25.83 16.99 2.45
C GLY A 180 26.86 17.50 3.45
N LYS A 181 26.92 18.82 3.69
CA LYS A 181 27.79 19.43 4.70
C LYS A 181 27.19 19.22 6.10
N PRO A 182 27.98 18.84 7.11
CA PRO A 182 27.50 18.73 8.50
C PRO A 182 26.93 20.04 9.02
N MET A 183 25.76 19.98 9.66
CA MET A 183 25.15 21.13 10.33
C MET A 183 25.71 21.24 11.74
N ILE A 184 26.69 22.12 11.96
CA ILE A 184 27.45 22.26 13.21
C ILE A 184 26.80 23.33 14.10
N ASN A 185 26.85 23.16 15.43
CA ASN A 185 26.35 24.13 16.42
C ASN A 185 24.90 24.57 16.17
N SER A 186 24.10 23.67 15.60
CA SER A 186 22.72 23.92 15.24
C SER A 186 21.80 23.55 16.38
N LYS A 187 20.87 24.44 16.74
CA LYS A 187 19.95 24.20 17.86
C LYS A 187 18.89 23.19 17.47
N ILE A 188 18.68 22.22 18.35
CA ILE A 188 17.72 21.14 18.16
C ILE A 188 16.68 21.17 19.28
N ASN A 189 15.42 20.98 18.92
CA ASN A 189 14.39 20.51 19.86
C ASN A 189 13.91 19.14 19.42
N TRP A 190 13.73 18.23 20.37
CA TRP A 190 13.26 16.89 20.11
C TRP A 190 12.07 16.54 21.00
N GLU A 191 11.20 15.68 20.49
CA GLU A 191 9.98 15.22 21.15
C GLU A 191 9.77 13.72 20.87
N PHE A 192 9.52 12.95 21.92
CA PHE A 192 9.08 11.58 21.86
C PHE A 192 7.55 11.53 21.81
N VAL A 193 7.00 11.07 20.70
CA VAL A 193 5.55 11.01 20.47
C VAL A 193 5.12 9.57 20.25
N SER A 194 4.14 9.08 20.99
CA SER A 194 3.50 7.78 20.72
C SER A 194 1.98 7.99 20.57
N GLY A 195 1.46 7.65 19.39
CA GLY A 195 0.10 8.03 19.01
C GLY A 195 -0.05 9.55 18.91
N TRP A 196 -0.89 10.12 19.78
CA TRP A 196 -1.17 11.56 19.86
C TRP A 196 -0.53 12.24 21.08
N GLU A 197 0.15 11.48 21.95
CA GLU A 197 0.73 11.96 23.19
C GLU A 197 2.25 12.14 23.08
N THR A 198 2.76 13.23 23.65
CA THR A 198 4.20 13.49 23.79
C THR A 198 4.66 13.05 25.19
N PHE A 199 5.55 12.07 25.25
CA PHE A 199 6.00 11.42 26.49
C PHE A 199 7.21 12.10 27.11
N ASP A 200 8.14 12.56 26.28
CA ASP A 200 9.33 13.26 26.73
C ASP A 200 9.81 14.22 25.62
N LYS A 201 10.49 15.29 26.00
CA LYS A 201 10.99 16.31 25.09
C LYS A 201 12.21 17.01 25.66
N GLY A 202 13.08 17.48 24.79
CA GLY A 202 14.27 18.18 25.21
C GLY A 202 14.88 19.06 24.14
N LYS A 203 16.01 19.64 24.49
CA LYS A 203 16.80 20.50 23.61
C LYS A 203 18.23 19.99 23.55
N GLY A 204 18.89 20.25 22.43
CA GLY A 204 20.28 19.88 22.20
C GLY A 204 20.94 20.78 21.17
N GLU A 205 22.21 20.54 20.94
CA GLU A 205 23.00 21.22 19.92
C GLU A 205 23.88 20.18 19.22
N THR A 206 24.10 20.36 17.91
CA THR A 206 24.97 19.47 17.15
C THR A 206 26.45 19.75 17.43
N ASP A 207 27.26 18.69 17.46
CA ASP A 207 28.72 18.77 17.61
C ASP A 207 29.43 19.19 16.30
N GLY A 208 30.77 19.23 16.33
CA GLY A 208 31.62 19.55 15.18
C GLY A 208 31.51 18.59 13.99
N LEU A 209 30.86 17.44 14.15
CA LEU A 209 30.55 16.47 13.09
C LEU A 209 29.06 16.51 12.68
N GLY A 210 28.31 17.48 13.21
CA GLY A 210 26.87 17.63 12.99
C GLY A 210 26.03 16.58 13.73
N LYS A 211 26.55 15.96 14.80
CA LYS A 211 25.87 14.90 15.55
C LYS A 211 25.22 15.42 16.82
N VAL A 212 24.07 14.85 17.18
CA VAL A 212 23.45 14.99 18.50
C VAL A 212 23.30 13.61 19.13
N THR A 213 23.45 13.51 20.45
CA THR A 213 23.20 12.28 21.20
C THR A 213 22.02 12.47 22.13
N ILE A 214 21.00 11.62 21.99
CA ILE A 214 19.78 11.63 22.81
C ILE A 214 19.74 10.33 23.60
N ASN A 215 19.63 10.43 24.93
CA ASN A 215 19.55 9.27 25.80
C ASN A 215 18.10 8.79 25.90
N LEU A 216 17.88 7.50 25.64
CA LEU A 216 16.61 6.80 25.72
C LEU A 216 16.58 5.92 26.98
N SER A 217 15.49 5.97 27.74
CA SER A 217 15.32 5.23 28.99
C SER A 217 14.51 3.94 28.77
N ALA A 218 15.01 2.80 29.26
CA ALA A 218 14.30 1.52 29.15
C ALA A 218 13.00 1.44 29.98
N LYS A 219 12.77 2.38 30.92
CA LYS A 219 11.52 2.44 31.71
C LYS A 219 10.27 2.70 30.86
N GLU A 220 10.44 3.18 29.63
CA GLU A 220 9.36 3.53 28.70
C GLU A 220 9.30 2.57 27.50
N LYS A 221 9.78 1.32 27.65
CA LYS A 221 9.88 0.33 26.56
C LYS A 221 8.63 0.26 25.67
N ALA A 222 7.44 0.16 26.27
CA ALA A 222 6.18 0.09 25.52
C ALA A 222 5.87 1.36 24.70
N ASN A 223 6.30 2.53 25.17
CA ASN A 223 6.15 3.80 24.46
C ASN A 223 7.21 3.94 23.37
N LEU A 224 8.44 3.48 23.60
CA LEU A 224 9.51 3.45 22.57
C LEU A 224 9.16 2.50 21.42
N GLU A 225 8.54 1.35 21.72
CA GLU A 225 8.11 0.37 20.71
C GLU A 225 7.07 0.93 19.72
N LYS A 226 6.25 1.88 20.17
CA LYS A 226 5.16 2.50 19.39
C LYS A 226 5.44 3.96 19.02
N GLY A 227 6.51 4.53 19.55
CA GLY A 227 6.81 5.95 19.49
C GLY A 227 7.76 6.34 18.37
N GLN A 228 7.78 7.64 18.11
CA GLN A 228 8.67 8.30 17.17
C GLN A 228 9.44 9.41 17.89
N LEU A 229 10.69 9.59 17.47
CA LEU A 229 11.52 10.73 17.83
C LEU A 229 11.36 11.79 16.74
N LYS A 230 10.60 12.85 17.05
CA LYS A 230 10.50 14.04 16.20
C LYS A 230 11.62 14.99 16.59
N ILE A 231 12.36 15.48 15.60
CA ILE A 231 13.46 16.43 15.80
C ILE A 231 13.23 17.61 14.89
N SER A 232 13.30 18.80 15.47
CA SER A 232 13.37 20.07 14.77
C SER A 232 14.76 20.67 14.94
N ILE A 233 15.41 21.03 13.84
CA ILE A 233 16.73 21.67 13.82
C ILE A 233 16.62 23.06 13.20
N GLN A 234 17.26 24.04 13.83
CA GLN A 234 17.26 25.42 13.39
C GLN A 234 18.70 25.92 13.24
N GLU A 235 19.05 26.34 12.02
CA GLU A 235 20.36 26.92 11.71
C GLU A 235 20.37 28.43 12.01
N ASN A 236 19.35 29.16 11.57
CA ASN A 236 19.18 30.60 11.80
C ASN A 236 17.85 30.91 12.49
N LYS A 237 17.84 31.90 13.40
CA LYS A 237 16.62 32.34 14.13
C LYS A 237 15.48 32.81 13.21
N ASN A 238 15.80 33.24 11.99
CA ASN A 238 14.85 33.80 11.02
C ASN A 238 14.27 32.75 10.05
N GLU A 239 14.76 31.51 10.09
CA GLU A 239 14.28 30.44 9.23
C GLU A 239 13.37 29.47 9.99
N LYS A 240 12.38 28.91 9.29
CA LYS A 240 11.51 27.86 9.84
C LYS A 240 12.38 26.63 10.19
N PRO A 241 12.20 26.02 11.36
CA PRO A 241 12.97 24.85 11.75
C PRO A 241 12.68 23.67 10.81
N LEU A 242 13.73 22.99 10.38
CA LEU A 242 13.64 21.78 9.57
C LEU A 242 13.32 20.61 10.49
N SER A 243 12.37 19.75 10.09
CA SER A 243 11.93 18.63 10.93
C SER A 243 12.26 17.28 10.32
N SER A 244 12.58 16.29 11.16
CA SER A 244 12.74 14.87 10.81
C SER A 244 12.06 14.00 11.87
N SER A 245 11.67 12.78 11.52
CA SER A 245 11.04 11.82 12.42
C SER A 245 11.67 10.43 12.27
N PHE A 246 11.95 9.77 13.39
CA PHE A 246 12.56 8.43 13.42
C PHE A 246 11.73 7.46 14.26
N LEU A 247 11.50 6.25 13.76
CA LEU A 247 10.86 5.18 14.51
C LEU A 247 11.80 4.67 15.62
N LEU A 248 11.30 4.51 16.84
CA LEU A 248 12.09 4.09 18.00
C LEU A 248 11.96 2.62 18.37
N LYS A 249 11.19 1.85 17.59
CA LYS A 249 10.97 0.42 17.83
C LYS A 249 12.27 -0.38 18.02
N ASN A 250 13.33 0.03 17.32
CA ASN A 250 14.62 -0.65 17.31
C ASN A 250 15.66 0.02 18.23
N ALA A 251 15.25 1.01 19.02
CA ALA A 251 16.15 1.70 19.92
C ALA A 251 16.73 0.74 20.97
N LEU A 252 15.87 -0.06 21.60
CA LEU A 252 16.30 -1.04 22.58
C LEU A 252 16.66 -2.35 21.88
N TRP A 253 17.88 -2.83 22.11
CA TRP A 253 18.25 -4.18 21.68
C TRP A 253 17.51 -5.21 22.53
N ASP A 254 16.73 -6.05 21.88
CA ASP A 254 16.12 -7.22 22.49
C ASP A 254 16.26 -8.41 21.54
N ALA A 255 16.18 -9.61 22.12
CA ALA A 255 16.28 -10.87 21.40
C ALA A 255 15.19 -11.81 21.89
N ASP A 256 14.36 -12.29 20.96
CA ASP A 256 13.40 -13.36 21.19
C ASP A 256 13.92 -14.64 20.52
N VAL A 257 14.05 -15.72 21.29
CA VAL A 257 14.53 -17.02 20.79
C VAL A 257 13.51 -18.09 21.14
N GLN A 258 12.99 -18.74 20.11
CA GLN A 258 11.97 -19.78 20.23
C GLN A 258 12.48 -21.11 19.65
N PHE A 259 12.00 -22.22 20.21
CA PHE A 259 12.39 -23.58 19.82
C PHE A 259 11.17 -24.38 19.37
N PHE A 260 11.30 -25.09 18.25
CA PHE A 260 10.24 -25.75 17.51
C PHE A 260 10.61 -27.21 17.26
N PRO A 261 10.10 -28.15 18.07
CA PRO A 261 10.33 -29.57 17.87
C PRO A 261 9.68 -30.06 16.58
N GLU A 262 10.34 -30.98 15.86
CA GLU A 262 9.77 -31.54 14.65
C GLU A 262 8.46 -32.30 14.92
N GLY A 263 7.42 -31.92 14.18
CA GLY A 263 6.07 -32.46 14.35
C GLY A 263 5.33 -31.93 15.58
N GLY A 264 5.90 -30.98 16.34
CA GLY A 264 5.25 -30.24 17.44
C GLY A 264 5.74 -30.58 18.84
N ASP A 265 6.20 -31.81 19.07
CA ASP A 265 6.50 -32.34 20.43
C ASP A 265 7.90 -32.94 20.55
N ILE A 266 8.55 -32.73 21.70
CA ILE A 266 9.77 -33.45 22.09
C ILE A 266 9.34 -34.77 22.73
N ILE A 267 9.59 -35.91 22.07
CA ILE A 267 9.14 -37.23 22.54
C ILE A 267 10.32 -38.01 23.11
N ALA A 268 10.18 -38.51 24.35
CA ALA A 268 11.21 -39.30 25.02
C ALA A 268 11.66 -40.52 24.20
N GLY A 269 12.97 -40.77 24.20
CA GLY A 269 13.56 -41.95 23.54
C GLY A 269 13.68 -41.87 22.02
N LEU A 270 13.22 -40.78 21.39
CA LEU A 270 13.31 -40.59 19.94
C LEU A 270 14.23 -39.42 19.57
N ALA A 271 15.26 -39.69 18.78
CA ALA A 271 16.10 -38.63 18.24
C ALA A 271 15.27 -37.75 17.29
N LYS A 272 15.23 -36.44 17.56
CA LYS A 272 14.42 -35.48 16.80
C LYS A 272 15.20 -34.22 16.47
N LYS A 273 14.87 -33.61 15.34
CA LYS A 273 15.28 -32.23 15.04
C LYS A 273 14.47 -31.26 15.89
N VAL A 274 15.14 -30.28 16.46
CA VAL A 274 14.54 -29.12 17.11
C VAL A 274 15.05 -27.89 16.40
N ALA A 275 14.16 -27.21 15.68
CA ALA A 275 14.49 -25.95 15.03
C ALA A 275 14.45 -24.81 16.06
N PHE A 276 15.13 -23.72 15.76
CA PHE A 276 15.07 -22.49 16.54
C PHE A 276 14.96 -21.28 15.62
N LYS A 277 14.39 -20.21 16.15
CA LYS A 277 14.28 -18.91 15.51
C LYS A 277 14.68 -17.83 16.51
N ALA A 278 15.68 -17.04 16.16
CA ALA A 278 16.18 -15.91 16.94
C ALA A 278 15.86 -14.61 16.19
N LEU A 279 15.06 -13.74 16.79
CA LEU A 279 14.63 -12.46 16.23
C LEU A 279 15.09 -11.29 17.08
N GLY A 280 15.48 -10.20 16.41
CA GLY A 280 15.78 -8.92 17.04
C GLY A 280 14.52 -8.08 17.26
N SER A 281 14.66 -6.96 17.96
CA SER A 281 13.58 -5.97 18.15
C SER A 281 13.06 -5.36 16.83
N ASP A 282 13.87 -5.41 15.77
CA ASP A 282 13.52 -5.01 14.41
C ASP A 282 12.76 -6.09 13.62
N GLY A 283 12.60 -7.29 14.19
CA GLY A 283 11.98 -8.44 13.54
C GLY A 283 12.85 -9.14 12.50
N LYS A 284 14.16 -8.82 12.44
CA LYS A 284 15.14 -9.54 11.60
C LYS A 284 15.78 -10.70 12.37
N GLY A 285 16.31 -11.67 11.63
CA GLY A 285 17.06 -12.78 12.20
C GLY A 285 18.32 -12.31 12.92
N LEU A 286 18.56 -12.81 14.14
CA LEU A 286 19.81 -12.60 14.86
C LEU A 286 20.72 -13.81 14.68
N LYS A 287 21.98 -13.56 14.29
CA LYS A 287 23.01 -14.61 14.27
C LYS A 287 23.29 -15.09 15.69
N VAL A 288 23.26 -16.40 15.87
CA VAL A 288 23.34 -17.04 17.18
C VAL A 288 24.10 -18.35 17.12
N LYS A 289 24.81 -18.63 18.20
CA LYS A 289 25.40 -19.95 18.49
C LYS A 289 25.13 -20.32 19.93
N GLY A 290 25.01 -21.61 20.22
CA GLY A 290 24.65 -22.03 21.56
C GLY A 290 24.81 -23.52 21.81
N SER A 291 24.52 -23.88 23.06
CA SER A 291 24.52 -25.27 23.52
C SER A 291 23.23 -25.57 24.28
N ILE A 292 22.83 -26.84 24.26
CA ILE A 292 21.70 -27.37 24.99
C ILE A 292 22.22 -28.09 26.22
N LEU A 293 21.74 -27.71 27.38
CA LEU A 293 22.10 -28.30 28.67
C LEU A 293 20.96 -29.17 29.20
N ASP A 294 21.31 -30.29 29.82
CA ASP A 294 20.37 -31.10 30.62
C ASP A 294 20.14 -30.50 32.02
N SER A 295 19.30 -31.15 32.84
CA SER A 295 19.03 -30.73 34.22
C SER A 295 20.27 -30.71 35.13
N LYS A 296 21.34 -31.40 34.74
CA LYS A 296 22.63 -31.48 35.46
C LYS A 296 23.65 -30.46 34.94
N GLY A 297 23.29 -29.64 33.95
CA GLY A 297 24.15 -28.63 33.35
C GLY A 297 25.17 -29.19 32.34
N LYS A 298 25.02 -30.45 31.92
CA LYS A 298 25.88 -31.06 30.89
C LYS A 298 25.39 -30.68 29.50
N SER A 299 26.33 -30.30 28.62
CA SER A 299 26.02 -30.06 27.20
C SER A 299 25.67 -31.36 26.49
N VAL A 300 24.48 -31.41 25.88
CA VAL A 300 23.93 -32.57 25.14
C VAL A 300 23.84 -32.32 23.64
N ALA A 301 23.85 -31.06 23.19
CA ALA A 301 23.87 -30.68 21.78
C ALA A 301 24.44 -29.27 21.62
N GLU A 302 24.99 -28.97 20.44
CA GLU A 302 25.41 -27.64 20.02
C GLU A 302 24.64 -27.21 18.78
N PHE A 303 24.46 -25.90 18.61
CA PHE A 303 23.76 -25.35 17.45
C PHE A 303 24.32 -23.99 17.05
N ALA A 304 24.16 -23.69 15.76
CA ALA A 304 24.47 -22.40 15.15
C ALA A 304 23.42 -22.12 14.07
N ASP A 305 23.16 -20.84 13.80
CA ASP A 305 22.23 -20.45 12.75
C ASP A 305 22.80 -20.68 11.33
N PHE A 306 21.91 -20.84 10.36
CA PHE A 306 22.25 -21.02 8.96
C PHE A 306 22.29 -19.71 8.16
N GLY A 307 22.36 -18.55 8.83
CA GLY A 307 22.59 -17.24 8.22
C GLY A 307 21.51 -16.19 8.52
N THR A 308 20.27 -16.62 8.83
CA THR A 308 19.10 -15.74 9.06
C THR A 308 18.51 -15.92 10.45
N GLY A 309 19.34 -16.26 11.45
CA GLY A 309 18.90 -16.48 12.83
C GLY A 309 17.99 -17.69 13.03
N MET A 310 17.96 -18.59 12.05
CA MET A 310 17.25 -19.87 12.11
C MET A 310 18.23 -21.02 11.90
N GLY A 311 17.98 -22.12 12.58
CA GLY A 311 18.71 -23.36 12.41
C GLY A 311 18.00 -24.50 13.12
N TYR A 312 18.62 -25.67 13.14
CA TYR A 312 18.14 -26.79 13.95
C TYR A 312 19.29 -27.63 14.46
N PHE A 313 19.04 -28.39 15.51
CA PHE A 313 19.94 -29.41 16.05
C PHE A 313 19.17 -30.71 16.31
N SER A 314 19.89 -31.81 16.45
CA SER A 314 19.31 -33.10 16.83
C SER A 314 19.43 -33.29 18.33
N LEU A 315 18.35 -33.73 18.97
CA LEU A 315 18.28 -34.03 20.40
C LEU A 315 17.68 -35.42 20.60
N LEU A 316 18.29 -36.23 21.47
CA LEU A 316 17.69 -37.46 21.99
C LEU A 316 17.22 -37.19 23.43
N PRO A 317 15.93 -36.87 23.63
CA PRO A 317 15.41 -36.50 24.93
C PRO A 317 15.16 -37.73 25.82
N LEU A 318 15.42 -37.59 27.12
CA LEU A 318 15.10 -38.60 28.13
C LEU A 318 13.80 -38.25 28.86
N ALA A 319 13.05 -39.27 29.28
CA ALA A 319 11.80 -39.09 30.01
C ALA A 319 12.03 -38.32 31.33
N GLY A 320 11.24 -37.27 31.57
CA GLY A 320 11.31 -36.45 32.79
C GLY A 320 12.44 -35.41 32.83
N GLU A 321 13.33 -35.37 31.83
CA GLU A 321 14.37 -34.35 31.74
C GLU A 321 13.81 -32.98 31.28
N ASN A 322 14.48 -31.92 31.74
CA ASN A 322 14.19 -30.55 31.33
C ASN A 322 15.44 -29.91 30.72
N TYR A 323 15.35 -29.52 29.46
CA TYR A 323 16.48 -28.96 28.72
C TYR A 323 16.45 -27.43 28.70
N GLN A 324 17.63 -26.82 28.71
CA GLN A 324 17.82 -25.37 28.56
C GLN A 324 18.81 -25.05 27.45
N ALA A 325 18.52 -24.07 26.62
CA ALA A 325 19.46 -23.54 25.65
C ALA A 325 20.23 -22.35 26.24
N VAL A 326 21.55 -22.38 26.10
CA VAL A 326 22.44 -21.24 26.32
C VAL A 326 22.76 -20.63 24.97
N VAL A 327 22.23 -19.44 24.70
CA VAL A 327 22.35 -18.74 23.42
C VAL A 327 23.32 -17.58 23.55
N LYS A 328 24.34 -17.55 22.70
CA LYS A 328 25.33 -16.48 22.57
C LYS A 328 25.08 -15.69 21.28
N PHE A 329 24.95 -14.38 21.43
CA PHE A 329 24.70 -13.43 20.34
C PHE A 329 26.00 -12.75 19.88
N GLU A 330 25.99 -12.15 18.69
CA GLU A 330 27.16 -11.43 18.14
C GLU A 330 27.62 -10.25 19.00
N ASN A 331 26.69 -9.61 19.73
CA ASN A 331 27.01 -8.52 20.65
C ASN A 331 27.72 -8.99 21.95
N GLY A 332 28.00 -10.29 22.07
CA GLY A 332 28.65 -10.90 23.24
C GLY A 332 27.71 -11.23 24.40
N GLN A 333 26.44 -10.84 24.35
CA GLN A 333 25.46 -11.22 25.38
C GLN A 333 25.15 -12.72 25.31
N GLU A 334 24.82 -13.28 26.46
CA GLU A 334 24.37 -14.66 26.63
C GLU A 334 23.02 -14.69 27.34
N ARG A 335 22.08 -15.47 26.83
CA ARG A 335 20.75 -15.66 27.45
C ARG A 335 20.40 -17.14 27.53
N LYS A 336 19.64 -17.50 28.56
CA LYS A 336 19.14 -18.87 28.77
C LYS A 336 17.67 -18.96 28.43
N TYR A 337 17.29 -19.97 27.66
CA TYR A 337 15.91 -20.23 27.24
C TYR A 337 15.52 -21.67 27.61
N LYS A 338 14.28 -21.87 28.03
CA LYS A 338 13.75 -23.21 28.30
C LYS A 338 13.30 -23.84 26.98
N LEU A 339 13.58 -25.13 26.79
CA LEU A 339 13.01 -25.90 25.69
C LEU A 339 11.59 -26.37 26.02
N PRO A 340 10.78 -26.74 25.02
CA PRO A 340 9.51 -27.43 25.23
C PRO A 340 9.67 -28.69 26.10
N THR A 341 8.61 -29.02 26.84
CA THR A 341 8.63 -30.17 27.76
C THR A 341 8.67 -31.50 27.02
N VAL A 342 9.38 -32.47 27.58
CA VAL A 342 9.43 -33.84 27.04
C VAL A 342 8.11 -34.57 27.35
N VAL A 343 7.52 -35.21 26.34
CA VAL A 343 6.30 -36.02 26.45
C VAL A 343 6.58 -37.50 26.19
N ASN A 344 5.80 -38.39 26.80
CA ASN A 344 6.01 -39.84 26.75
C ASN A 344 4.95 -40.62 25.95
N ASP A 345 3.82 -39.99 25.58
CA ASP A 345 2.67 -40.68 24.96
C ASP A 345 2.14 -39.91 23.74
N LYS A 346 2.93 -39.87 22.66
CA LYS A 346 2.58 -39.17 21.41
C LYS A 346 3.17 -39.86 20.17
N ALA A 347 2.56 -39.57 19.03
CA ALA A 347 3.06 -39.90 17.70
C ALA A 347 3.17 -38.62 16.84
N ASN A 348 4.27 -38.48 16.10
CA ASN A 348 4.55 -37.34 15.23
C ASN A 348 4.90 -37.78 13.82
N VAL A 349 4.80 -36.84 12.88
CA VAL A 349 5.39 -36.97 11.54
C VAL A 349 6.70 -36.19 11.46
N VAL A 350 7.71 -36.78 10.83
CA VAL A 350 9.04 -36.17 10.58
C VAL A 350 9.40 -36.23 9.10
N PHE A 351 10.16 -35.25 8.63
CA PHE A 351 10.70 -35.24 7.26
C PHE A 351 12.09 -35.87 7.25
N VAL A 352 12.24 -36.97 6.51
CA VAL A 352 13.47 -37.75 6.48
C VAL A 352 14.41 -37.19 5.42
N LYS A 353 13.97 -37.22 4.16
CA LYS A 353 14.73 -36.72 3.00
C LYS A 353 13.81 -36.61 1.78
N GLN A 354 14.35 -36.06 0.70
CA GLN A 354 13.79 -36.20 -0.63
C GLN A 354 14.88 -36.63 -1.60
N ASP A 355 14.54 -37.47 -2.57
CA ASP A 355 15.41 -37.84 -3.68
C ASP A 355 14.82 -37.39 -5.03
N ALA A 356 15.33 -37.93 -6.14
CA ALA A 356 14.84 -37.59 -7.47
C ALA A 356 13.38 -38.01 -7.70
N THR A 357 12.92 -39.05 -7.02
CA THR A 357 11.64 -39.74 -7.27
C THR A 357 10.64 -39.60 -6.12
N ASN A 358 11.10 -39.60 -4.87
CA ASN A 358 10.25 -39.66 -3.69
C ASN A 358 10.60 -38.58 -2.66
N ALA A 359 9.57 -38.10 -1.96
CA ALA A 359 9.70 -37.43 -0.68
C ALA A 359 9.38 -38.43 0.43
N GLU A 360 10.31 -38.59 1.37
CA GLU A 360 10.23 -39.58 2.44
C GLU A 360 9.92 -38.92 3.78
N PHE A 361 8.82 -39.36 4.39
CA PHE A 361 8.40 -38.98 5.72
C PHE A 361 8.40 -40.21 6.62
N ALA A 362 8.39 -40.00 7.93
CA ALA A 362 8.19 -41.09 8.88
C ALA A 362 7.15 -40.70 9.93
N VAL A 363 6.29 -41.65 10.27
CA VAL A 363 5.47 -41.59 11.48
C VAL A 363 6.31 -42.20 12.59
N VAL A 364 6.57 -41.45 13.65
CA VAL A 364 7.38 -41.88 14.81
C VAL A 364 6.57 -41.76 16.08
N THR A 365 6.69 -42.72 16.99
CA THR A 365 5.93 -42.77 18.23
C THR A 365 6.77 -43.28 19.41
N SER A 366 6.49 -42.78 20.61
CA SER A 366 7.05 -43.32 21.86
C SER A 366 6.65 -44.77 22.08
N GLU A 367 7.47 -45.54 22.81
CA GLU A 367 7.16 -46.93 23.17
C GLU A 367 5.84 -47.08 23.94
N GLU A 368 5.53 -46.14 24.83
CA GLU A 368 4.28 -46.13 25.60
C GLU A 368 3.06 -45.97 24.67
N ASN A 369 3.09 -44.99 23.77
CA ASN A 369 2.02 -44.75 22.81
C ASN A 369 1.84 -45.91 21.81
N PHE A 370 2.95 -46.48 21.33
CA PHE A 370 2.94 -47.66 20.47
C PHE A 370 2.23 -48.83 21.16
N SER A 371 2.57 -49.09 22.43
CA SER A 371 1.99 -50.17 23.23
C SER A 371 0.49 -49.98 23.47
N LYS A 372 0.02 -48.74 23.68
CA LYS A 372 -1.40 -48.42 23.86
C LYS A 372 -2.23 -48.56 22.58
N ASN A 373 -1.63 -48.34 21.42
CA ASN A 373 -2.32 -48.28 20.13
C ASN A 373 -1.93 -49.43 19.19
N GLN A 374 -1.50 -50.58 19.73
CA GLN A 374 -1.14 -51.73 18.92
C GLN A 374 -2.32 -52.19 18.04
N GLY A 375 -2.04 -52.40 16.75
CA GLY A 375 -3.05 -52.81 15.77
C GLY A 375 -3.97 -51.69 15.27
N GLN A 376 -3.87 -50.47 15.82
CA GLN A 376 -4.59 -49.31 15.32
C GLN A 376 -3.84 -48.65 14.17
N SER A 377 -4.59 -48.01 13.27
CA SER A 377 -4.03 -47.35 12.10
C SER A 377 -4.00 -45.84 12.28
N TYR A 378 -2.86 -45.24 11.98
CA TYR A 378 -2.74 -43.80 11.80
C TYR A 378 -3.09 -43.43 10.36
N TYR A 379 -3.43 -42.17 10.12
CA TYR A 379 -3.66 -41.67 8.76
C TYR A 379 -2.76 -40.49 8.46
N VAL A 380 -2.15 -40.48 7.28
CA VAL A 380 -1.32 -39.39 6.79
C VAL A 380 -2.02 -38.73 5.61
N LEU A 381 -2.25 -37.43 5.71
CA LEU A 381 -2.79 -36.59 4.64
C LEU A 381 -1.72 -35.60 4.19
N VAL A 382 -1.54 -35.46 2.89
CA VAL A 382 -0.55 -34.57 2.30
C VAL A 382 -1.26 -33.61 1.38
N GLN A 383 -1.10 -32.32 1.65
CA GLN A 383 -1.67 -31.27 0.83
C GLN A 383 -0.64 -30.28 0.33
N SER A 384 -0.89 -29.68 -0.82
CA SER A 384 -0.10 -28.58 -1.36
C SER A 384 -0.95 -27.65 -2.21
N ASN A 385 -0.71 -26.34 -2.10
CA ASN A 385 -1.42 -25.30 -2.84
C ASN A 385 -2.96 -25.44 -2.83
N GLY A 386 -3.53 -25.84 -1.69
CA GLY A 386 -4.96 -26.10 -1.56
C GLY A 386 -5.45 -27.30 -2.35
N HIS A 387 -4.66 -28.38 -2.44
CA HIS A 387 -5.09 -29.67 -2.96
C HIS A 387 -4.63 -30.79 -2.04
N LEU A 388 -5.47 -31.81 -1.84
CA LEU A 388 -5.07 -33.06 -1.22
C LEU A 388 -4.36 -33.94 -2.27
N CYS A 389 -3.05 -34.04 -2.17
CA CYS A 389 -2.19 -34.74 -3.13
C CYS A 389 -2.04 -36.23 -2.82
N PHE A 390 -2.07 -36.60 -1.52
CA PHE A 390 -1.86 -37.97 -1.09
C PHE A 390 -2.56 -38.25 0.25
N GLY A 391 -3.04 -39.49 0.40
CA GLY A 391 -3.61 -39.99 1.65
C GLY A 391 -3.19 -41.44 1.84
N ALA A 392 -2.74 -41.80 3.05
CA ALA A 392 -2.33 -43.16 3.37
C ALA A 392 -2.74 -43.57 4.78
N GLN A 393 -3.05 -44.86 4.93
CA GLN A 393 -3.21 -45.53 6.22
C GLN A 393 -1.87 -46.15 6.63
N VAL A 394 -1.41 -45.83 7.83
CA VAL A 394 -0.11 -46.24 8.37
C VAL A 394 -0.33 -47.16 9.56
N ASN A 395 0.06 -48.43 9.39
CA ASN A 395 0.06 -49.41 10.47
C ASN A 395 1.46 -49.50 11.06
N LEU A 396 1.59 -49.11 12.32
CA LEU A 396 2.86 -49.18 13.03
C LEU A 396 3.15 -50.64 13.44
N LYS A 397 4.25 -51.19 12.94
CA LYS A 397 4.80 -52.49 13.39
C LYS A 397 5.89 -52.34 14.45
N SER A 398 6.45 -51.14 14.56
CA SER A 398 7.44 -50.71 15.54
C SER A 398 7.18 -49.25 15.91
N SER A 399 8.07 -48.63 16.69
CA SER A 399 8.02 -47.21 17.05
C SER A 399 8.16 -46.24 15.86
N SER A 400 8.37 -46.74 14.62
CA SER A 400 8.36 -45.91 13.42
C SER A 400 7.85 -46.64 12.17
N ALA A 401 7.32 -45.88 11.22
CA ALA A 401 6.99 -46.38 9.89
C ALA A 401 7.28 -45.31 8.83
N LEU A 402 7.90 -45.73 7.71
CA LEU A 402 8.21 -44.85 6.58
C LEU A 402 6.98 -44.68 5.68
N VAL A 403 6.84 -43.46 5.17
CA VAL A 403 5.80 -43.06 4.21
C VAL A 403 6.51 -42.42 3.02
N ASN A 404 6.62 -43.20 1.94
CA ASN A 404 7.22 -42.75 0.69
C ASN A 404 6.15 -42.17 -0.22
N ILE A 405 6.32 -40.92 -0.61
CA ILE A 405 5.38 -40.20 -1.48
C ILE A 405 6.06 -39.91 -2.81
N PRO A 406 5.54 -40.45 -3.93
CA PRO A 406 6.06 -40.13 -5.27
C PRO A 406 5.94 -38.63 -5.58
N LYS A 407 7.03 -38.02 -6.02
CA LYS A 407 7.09 -36.58 -6.34
C LYS A 407 6.20 -36.20 -7.52
N GLU A 408 5.96 -37.12 -8.46
CA GLU A 408 4.99 -36.93 -9.56
C GLU A 408 3.57 -36.58 -9.08
N ARG A 409 3.22 -36.92 -7.83
CA ARG A 409 1.92 -36.59 -7.22
C ARG A 409 1.92 -35.27 -6.45
N LEU A 410 3.09 -34.65 -6.28
CA LEU A 410 3.27 -33.44 -5.50
C LEU A 410 3.62 -32.29 -6.45
N PRO A 411 2.95 -31.13 -6.36
CA PRO A 411 3.36 -29.96 -7.11
C PRO A 411 4.65 -29.36 -6.51
N ASN A 412 5.31 -28.48 -7.27
CA ASN A 412 6.41 -27.67 -6.75
C ASN A 412 5.94 -26.73 -5.63
N GLY A 413 6.67 -26.71 -4.51
CA GLY A 413 6.44 -25.76 -3.42
C GLY A 413 6.36 -26.42 -2.04
N ILE A 414 5.59 -25.80 -1.14
CA ILE A 414 5.39 -26.31 0.21
C ILE A 414 4.34 -27.42 0.21
N VAL A 415 4.68 -28.56 0.81
CA VAL A 415 3.75 -29.63 1.16
C VAL A 415 3.51 -29.62 2.65
N GLN A 416 2.24 -29.72 3.06
CA GLN A 416 1.85 -29.91 4.45
C GLN A 416 1.44 -31.36 4.65
N VAL A 417 2.16 -32.04 5.54
CA VAL A 417 1.86 -33.42 5.95
C VAL A 417 1.19 -33.39 7.32
N THR A 418 -0.01 -33.92 7.39
CA THR A 418 -0.83 -33.99 8.60
C THR A 418 -1.01 -35.44 9.02
N LEU A 419 -0.64 -35.74 10.26
CA LEU A 419 -0.86 -37.03 10.90
C LEU A 419 -2.16 -36.98 11.71
N LEU A 420 -3.07 -37.89 11.41
CA LEU A 420 -4.29 -38.12 12.17
C LEU A 420 -4.12 -39.37 13.05
N SER A 421 -4.63 -39.29 14.27
CA SER A 421 -4.80 -40.44 15.16
C SER A 421 -5.86 -41.43 14.61
N PRO A 422 -5.95 -42.64 15.18
CA PRO A 422 -6.94 -43.64 14.77
C PRO A 422 -8.40 -43.17 14.85
N ASP A 423 -8.71 -42.22 15.73
CA ASP A 423 -10.03 -41.57 15.84
C ASP A 423 -10.23 -40.39 14.86
N GLY A 424 -9.29 -40.17 13.93
CA GLY A 424 -9.39 -39.16 12.87
C GLY A 424 -9.04 -37.73 13.30
N LYS A 425 -8.44 -37.53 14.48
CA LYS A 425 -8.04 -36.19 14.96
C LYS A 425 -6.61 -35.85 14.54
N PRO A 426 -6.33 -34.62 14.07
CA PRO A 426 -4.97 -34.20 13.77
C PRO A 426 -4.12 -34.11 15.04
N ILE A 427 -3.00 -34.84 15.07
CA ILE A 427 -2.08 -34.91 16.22
C ILE A 427 -0.69 -34.34 15.95
N SER A 428 -0.25 -34.30 14.68
CA SER A 428 1.07 -33.77 14.32
C SER A 428 1.06 -33.27 12.88
N GLU A 429 1.88 -32.26 12.60
CA GLU A 429 2.02 -31.69 11.27
C GLU A 429 3.46 -31.33 10.95
N ARG A 430 3.81 -31.43 9.67
CA ARG A 430 5.12 -31.07 9.15
C ARG A 430 4.99 -30.43 7.77
N LEU A 431 5.47 -29.19 7.65
CA LEU A 431 5.70 -28.56 6.35
C LEU A 431 7.01 -29.05 5.78
N ALA A 432 7.10 -29.31 4.48
CA ALA A 432 8.36 -29.59 3.79
C ALA A 432 8.36 -28.92 2.41
N PHE A 433 9.52 -28.62 1.86
CA PHE A 433 9.63 -28.11 0.51
C PHE A 433 9.90 -29.26 -0.45
N VAL A 434 9.06 -29.43 -1.47
CA VAL A 434 9.24 -30.45 -2.50
C VAL A 434 9.36 -29.77 -3.85
N GLN A 435 10.41 -30.12 -4.59
CA GLN A 435 10.61 -29.70 -5.96
C GLN A 435 10.50 -30.92 -6.89
N SER A 436 9.31 -31.13 -7.42
CA SER A 436 8.96 -32.22 -8.34
C SER A 436 9.42 -31.98 -9.77
N GLU A 437 9.34 -30.75 -10.24
CA GLU A 437 9.69 -30.36 -11.60
C GLU A 437 10.73 -29.24 -11.62
N LYS A 438 11.46 -29.12 -12.73
CA LYS A 438 12.38 -28.02 -12.95
C LYS A 438 11.60 -26.73 -13.22
N ILE A 439 12.04 -25.65 -12.59
CA ILE A 439 11.61 -24.28 -12.89
C ILE A 439 11.93 -23.98 -14.36
N LEU A 440 11.14 -23.11 -15.02
CA LEU A 440 11.38 -22.73 -16.41
C LEU A 440 12.80 -22.16 -16.58
N ASN A 441 13.57 -22.78 -17.48
CA ASN A 441 14.91 -22.34 -17.81
C ASN A 441 14.85 -21.18 -18.81
N ILE A 442 14.98 -19.98 -18.28
CA ILE A 442 15.06 -18.75 -19.06
C ILE A 442 16.52 -18.49 -19.43
N GLN A 443 16.79 -18.46 -20.72
CA GLN A 443 18.09 -18.15 -21.30
C GLN A 443 18.06 -16.73 -21.88
N VAL A 444 19.03 -15.92 -21.48
CA VAL A 444 19.22 -14.57 -22.01
C VAL A 444 20.60 -14.51 -22.61
N THR A 445 20.65 -14.32 -23.92
CA THR A 445 21.91 -14.20 -24.68
C THR A 445 22.04 -12.82 -25.28
N SER A 446 23.28 -12.36 -25.36
CA SER A 446 23.68 -11.05 -25.85
C SER A 446 24.48 -11.23 -27.14
N ASP A 447 24.33 -10.33 -28.11
CA ASP A 447 25.13 -10.35 -29.34
C ASP A 447 26.60 -9.93 -29.11
N LYS A 448 26.89 -9.22 -28.01
CA LYS A 448 28.24 -8.78 -27.63
C LYS A 448 28.57 -9.14 -26.18
N GLN A 449 29.85 -9.32 -25.87
CA GLN A 449 30.33 -9.53 -24.49
C GLN A 449 30.33 -8.22 -23.66
N SER A 450 30.57 -7.09 -24.32
CA SER A 450 30.48 -5.76 -23.72
C SER A 450 29.97 -4.75 -24.74
N TYR A 451 29.35 -3.69 -24.25
CA TYR A 451 28.80 -2.60 -25.05
C TYR A 451 29.49 -1.29 -24.70
N LYS A 452 29.35 -0.29 -25.58
CA LYS A 452 29.75 1.09 -25.27
C LYS A 452 28.58 1.88 -24.66
N ALA A 453 28.89 3.02 -24.05
CA ALA A 453 27.87 4.00 -23.67
C ALA A 453 27.01 4.37 -24.90
N LYS A 454 25.68 4.41 -24.72
CA LYS A 454 24.70 4.66 -25.79
C LYS A 454 24.76 3.70 -26.99
N ASP A 455 25.44 2.55 -26.87
CA ASP A 455 25.41 1.50 -27.89
C ASP A 455 24.04 0.81 -27.90
N LEU A 456 23.65 0.29 -29.07
CA LEU A 456 22.43 -0.50 -29.22
C LEU A 456 22.71 -1.92 -28.69
N VAL A 457 21.91 -2.34 -27.73
CA VAL A 457 21.95 -3.67 -27.12
C VAL A 457 20.93 -4.56 -27.81
N ASN A 458 21.35 -5.75 -28.25
CA ASN A 458 20.47 -6.79 -28.76
C ASN A 458 20.51 -7.99 -27.82
N LEU A 459 19.39 -8.25 -27.13
CA LEU A 459 19.22 -9.43 -26.31
C LEU A 459 18.25 -10.39 -26.97
N LYS A 460 18.56 -11.68 -26.88
CA LYS A 460 17.66 -12.77 -27.24
C LYS A 460 17.24 -13.50 -25.98
N LEU A 461 15.93 -13.55 -25.77
CA LEU A 461 15.28 -14.29 -24.71
C LEU A 461 14.76 -15.62 -25.27
N ALA A 462 15.14 -16.74 -24.68
CA ALA A 462 14.62 -18.07 -25.02
C ALA A 462 14.17 -18.80 -23.76
N VAL A 463 13.04 -19.51 -23.83
CA VAL A 463 12.53 -20.29 -22.69
C VAL A 463 12.29 -21.73 -23.13
N ASP A 464 13.18 -22.59 -22.65
CA ASP A 464 13.30 -23.98 -23.09
C ASP A 464 13.84 -24.87 -21.98
N ASN A 465 13.12 -25.97 -21.70
CA ASN A 465 13.63 -27.07 -20.88
C ASN A 465 13.85 -28.30 -21.77
N ASN A 466 15.11 -28.65 -22.03
CA ASN A 466 15.51 -29.86 -22.76
C ASN A 466 14.83 -30.02 -24.15
N GLY A 467 14.63 -28.93 -24.88
CA GLY A 467 14.01 -28.91 -26.21
C GLY A 467 12.50 -28.67 -26.21
N GLN A 468 11.84 -28.65 -25.04
CA GLN A 468 10.45 -28.25 -24.90
C GLN A 468 10.35 -26.74 -24.70
N LYS A 469 9.55 -26.08 -25.54
CA LYS A 469 9.35 -24.62 -25.52
C LYS A 469 8.13 -24.25 -24.68
N PHE A 470 8.23 -23.15 -23.95
CA PHE A 470 7.19 -22.70 -23.02
C PHE A 470 6.68 -21.29 -23.38
N PRO A 471 5.65 -21.19 -24.25
CA PRO A 471 5.06 -19.91 -24.61
C PRO A 471 4.41 -19.26 -23.39
N GLY A 472 4.58 -17.94 -23.25
CA GLY A 472 4.25 -17.24 -22.01
C GLY A 472 4.46 -15.74 -22.08
N SER A 473 4.34 -15.10 -20.92
CA SER A 473 4.61 -13.67 -20.76
C SER A 473 5.68 -13.45 -19.71
N TYR A 474 6.68 -12.65 -20.07
CA TYR A 474 7.87 -12.41 -19.28
C TYR A 474 8.16 -10.92 -19.21
N SER A 475 8.34 -10.40 -18.00
CA SER A 475 8.78 -9.03 -17.75
C SER A 475 10.30 -8.95 -17.76
N VAL A 476 10.84 -7.88 -18.32
CA VAL A 476 12.28 -7.64 -18.43
C VAL A 476 12.62 -6.25 -17.89
N ALA A 477 13.48 -6.22 -16.87
CA ALA A 477 14.06 -5.00 -16.32
C ALA A 477 15.56 -4.98 -16.59
N VAL A 478 16.09 -3.83 -16.99
CA VAL A 478 17.53 -3.59 -17.13
C VAL A 478 17.89 -2.36 -16.32
N ILE A 479 18.80 -2.51 -15.36
CA ILE A 479 19.23 -1.45 -14.45
C ILE A 479 20.75 -1.27 -14.49
N ASP A 480 21.18 -0.03 -14.30
CA ASP A 480 22.60 0.32 -14.12
C ASP A 480 22.99 0.10 -12.65
N GLU A 481 23.77 -0.95 -12.35
CA GLU A 481 24.13 -1.30 -10.96
C GLU A 481 25.03 -0.26 -10.29
N SER A 482 25.72 0.59 -11.06
CA SER A 482 26.53 1.68 -10.50
C SER A 482 25.67 2.77 -9.86
N LYS A 483 24.44 2.95 -10.37
CA LYS A 483 23.44 3.91 -9.87
C LYS A 483 22.41 3.26 -8.97
N VAL A 484 22.09 1.99 -9.23
CA VAL A 484 21.11 1.18 -8.49
C VAL A 484 21.78 -0.09 -7.98
N PRO A 485 22.60 -0.02 -6.91
CA PRO A 485 23.10 -1.22 -6.25
C PRO A 485 21.96 -2.17 -5.89
N TYR A 486 22.02 -3.41 -6.39
CA TYR A 486 20.95 -4.38 -6.27
C TYR A 486 21.44 -5.66 -5.58
N ASN A 487 20.83 -6.00 -4.45
CA ASN A 487 21.06 -7.28 -3.77
C ASN A 487 19.94 -8.26 -4.12
N ASP A 488 20.28 -9.25 -4.93
CA ASP A 488 19.33 -10.28 -5.40
C ASP A 488 18.76 -11.13 -4.27
N GLN A 489 19.54 -11.40 -3.23
CA GLN A 489 19.17 -12.30 -2.15
C GLN A 489 18.02 -11.73 -1.31
N THR A 490 18.01 -10.41 -1.13
CA THR A 490 17.01 -9.69 -0.33
C THR A 490 15.72 -9.41 -1.09
N ASP A 491 15.73 -9.49 -2.42
CA ASP A 491 14.55 -9.16 -3.22
C ASP A 491 13.54 -10.33 -3.25
N LEU A 492 12.28 -10.01 -3.55
CA LEU A 492 11.19 -10.97 -3.69
C LEU A 492 10.90 -11.24 -5.17
N SER A 493 11.26 -12.43 -5.64
CA SER A 493 11.02 -12.88 -7.01
C SER A 493 9.73 -13.68 -7.19
N ILE A 494 9.29 -13.88 -8.43
CA ILE A 494 8.15 -14.75 -8.76
C ILE A 494 8.32 -16.18 -8.22
N VAL A 495 9.54 -16.73 -8.28
CA VAL A 495 9.87 -18.09 -7.79
C VAL A 495 9.72 -18.16 -6.27
N SER A 496 10.42 -17.28 -5.56
CA SER A 496 10.38 -17.25 -4.10
C SER A 496 9.00 -16.82 -3.55
N ASN A 497 8.22 -16.08 -4.32
CA ASN A 497 6.85 -15.75 -3.97
C ASN A 497 5.92 -16.95 -4.08
N PHE A 498 5.74 -17.49 -5.29
CA PHE A 498 4.74 -18.52 -5.55
C PHE A 498 5.05 -19.88 -4.91
N LEU A 499 6.34 -20.22 -4.75
CA LEU A 499 6.74 -21.51 -4.16
C LEU A 499 6.97 -21.46 -2.66
N LEU A 500 7.09 -20.27 -2.04
CA LEU A 500 7.44 -20.13 -0.63
C LEU A 500 6.61 -19.07 0.10
N THR A 501 6.82 -17.78 -0.16
CA THR A 501 6.28 -16.74 0.73
C THR A 501 4.75 -16.58 0.63
N SER A 502 4.13 -16.88 -0.51
CA SER A 502 2.67 -16.83 -0.69
C SER A 502 1.90 -17.93 0.05
N ASP A 503 2.59 -18.94 0.59
CA ASP A 503 1.99 -20.03 1.37
C ASP A 503 2.37 -19.94 2.87
N LEU A 504 3.23 -19.00 3.26
CA LEU A 504 3.67 -18.80 4.63
C LEU A 504 3.11 -17.50 5.20
N LYS A 505 2.80 -17.52 6.50
CA LYS A 505 2.46 -16.29 7.23
C LYS A 505 3.71 -15.62 7.78
N GLY A 506 3.67 -14.29 7.80
CA GLY A 506 4.74 -13.48 8.35
C GLY A 506 5.90 -13.29 7.38
N ASN A 507 6.99 -12.75 7.91
CA ASN A 507 8.14 -12.33 7.11
C ASN A 507 9.08 -13.52 6.81
N VAL A 508 9.54 -13.61 5.55
CA VAL A 508 10.59 -14.53 5.11
C VAL A 508 11.80 -13.72 4.67
N GLU A 509 12.80 -13.62 5.53
CA GLU A 509 14.03 -12.88 5.25
C GLU A 509 14.84 -13.51 4.11
N ASN A 510 15.38 -12.69 3.22
CA ASN A 510 16.20 -13.10 2.07
C ASN A 510 15.56 -14.24 1.23
N PRO A 511 14.34 -14.05 0.70
CA PRO A 511 13.55 -15.16 0.16
C PRO A 511 14.20 -15.80 -1.08
N ASN A 512 14.97 -15.07 -1.87
CA ASN A 512 15.71 -15.63 -3.01
C ASN A 512 16.89 -16.54 -2.59
N SER A 513 17.43 -16.37 -1.38
CA SER A 513 18.58 -17.17 -0.90
C SER A 513 18.29 -18.64 -0.67
N TYR A 514 17.01 -18.99 -0.49
CA TYR A 514 16.55 -20.38 -0.39
C TYR A 514 16.58 -21.12 -1.74
N PHE A 515 16.66 -20.38 -2.85
CA PHE A 515 16.66 -20.93 -4.21
C PHE A 515 18.02 -20.79 -4.93
N ASP A 516 19.00 -20.11 -4.31
CA ASP A 516 20.32 -19.93 -4.90
C ASP A 516 21.17 -21.20 -4.80
N GLU A 517 21.47 -21.83 -5.94
CA GLU A 517 22.33 -23.01 -6.05
C GLU A 517 23.76 -22.79 -5.53
N LYS A 518 24.21 -21.54 -5.42
CA LYS A 518 25.54 -21.22 -4.86
C LYS A 518 25.58 -21.32 -3.34
N ASN A 519 24.43 -21.34 -2.66
CA ASN A 519 24.34 -21.43 -1.21
C ASN A 519 24.29 -22.91 -0.76
N PRO A 520 25.35 -23.46 -0.15
CA PRO A 520 25.39 -24.87 0.26
C PRO A 520 24.44 -25.19 1.42
N ASN A 521 24.00 -24.17 2.18
CA ASN A 521 23.09 -24.33 3.30
C ASN A 521 21.62 -24.10 2.92
N ARG A 522 21.30 -23.82 1.65
CA ARG A 522 19.94 -23.42 1.25
C ARG A 522 18.87 -24.41 1.67
N ASP A 523 19.11 -25.71 1.50
CA ASP A 523 18.11 -26.75 1.79
C ASP A 523 17.89 -26.90 3.30
N LYS A 524 18.98 -26.79 4.09
CA LYS A 524 18.92 -26.81 5.57
C LYS A 524 18.23 -25.56 6.11
N ALA A 525 18.53 -24.39 5.53
CA ALA A 525 17.92 -23.13 5.90
C ALA A 525 16.41 -23.13 5.56
N LEU A 526 16.04 -23.69 4.40
CA LEU A 526 14.65 -23.85 3.99
C LEU A 526 13.89 -24.81 4.91
N ASP A 527 14.50 -25.94 5.29
CA ASP A 527 13.91 -26.87 6.26
C ASP A 527 13.70 -26.19 7.63
N ALA A 528 14.70 -25.44 8.12
CA ALA A 528 14.60 -24.66 9.36
C ALA A 528 13.50 -23.60 9.29
N LEU A 529 13.34 -22.90 8.16
CA LEU A 529 12.25 -21.94 7.95
C LEU A 529 10.88 -22.64 8.06
N LEU A 530 10.71 -23.78 7.40
CA LEU A 530 9.43 -24.51 7.40
C LEU A 530 9.09 -25.14 8.75
N MET A 531 10.10 -25.49 9.56
CA MET A 531 9.89 -25.93 10.94
C MET A 531 9.51 -24.79 11.90
N THR A 532 9.93 -23.55 11.61
CA THR A 532 9.74 -22.40 12.51
C THR A 532 8.54 -21.53 12.14
N GLN A 533 8.04 -21.60 10.91
CA GLN A 533 6.90 -20.81 10.42
C GLN A 533 5.56 -21.57 10.49
N GLY A 534 5.44 -22.52 11.42
CA GLY A 534 4.41 -23.58 11.49
C GLY A 534 2.95 -23.09 11.49
N TYR A 535 2.44 -22.69 10.33
CA TYR A 535 1.11 -22.15 10.16
C TYR A 535 0.24 -23.00 9.22
N ARG A 536 -1.05 -23.10 9.56
CA ARG A 536 -2.08 -23.88 8.85
C ARG A 536 -2.92 -22.98 7.98
N ARG A 537 -2.89 -23.15 6.65
CA ARG A 537 -3.83 -22.46 5.76
C ARG A 537 -5.29 -22.89 5.98
N PHE A 538 -5.50 -24.12 6.46
CA PHE A 538 -6.83 -24.71 6.67
C PHE A 538 -6.90 -25.49 7.98
N ASP A 539 -8.06 -25.49 8.62
CA ASP A 539 -8.30 -26.19 9.89
C ASP A 539 -9.07 -27.51 9.66
N TYR A 540 -8.38 -28.66 9.69
CA TYR A 540 -8.97 -29.97 9.40
C TYR A 540 -10.23 -30.32 10.20
N PRO A 541 -10.32 -30.05 11.53
CA PRO A 541 -11.56 -30.23 12.28
C PRO A 541 -12.77 -29.53 11.63
N THR A 542 -12.61 -28.29 11.16
CA THR A 542 -13.71 -27.58 10.47
C THR A 542 -14.04 -28.20 9.12
N LEU A 543 -13.03 -28.58 8.33
CA LEU A 543 -13.20 -29.25 7.03
C LEU A 543 -13.94 -30.60 7.18
N ILE A 544 -13.53 -31.43 8.14
CA ILE A 544 -14.14 -32.73 8.42
C ILE A 544 -15.60 -32.56 8.89
N SER A 545 -15.90 -31.46 9.57
CA SER A 545 -17.25 -31.09 10.01
C SER A 545 -18.12 -30.41 8.94
N GLU A 546 -17.63 -30.27 7.70
CA GLU A 546 -18.31 -29.66 6.55
C GLU A 546 -18.75 -28.20 6.76
N LYS A 547 -18.07 -27.47 7.67
CA LYS A 547 -18.28 -26.02 7.83
C LYS A 547 -17.52 -25.28 6.74
N LEU A 548 -18.21 -24.91 5.68
CA LEU A 548 -17.64 -24.18 4.55
C LEU A 548 -17.56 -22.66 4.85
N PRO A 549 -16.52 -21.95 4.35
CA PRO A 549 -16.42 -20.51 4.49
C PRO A 549 -17.55 -19.81 3.73
N GLN A 550 -18.07 -18.74 4.31
CA GLN A 550 -19.05 -17.89 3.63
C GLN A 550 -18.34 -17.05 2.56
N ILE A 551 -18.72 -17.24 1.30
CA ILE A 551 -18.18 -16.45 0.19
C ILE A 551 -18.95 -15.15 0.06
N SER A 552 -18.20 -14.05 0.04
CA SER A 552 -18.71 -12.70 -0.19
C SER A 552 -18.36 -12.19 -1.58
N PHE A 553 -17.28 -12.68 -2.18
CA PHE A 553 -16.78 -12.24 -3.48
C PHE A 553 -16.59 -13.41 -4.44
N LEU A 554 -17.03 -13.24 -5.68
CA LEU A 554 -16.69 -14.14 -6.78
C LEU A 554 -15.46 -13.62 -7.54
N PRO A 555 -14.74 -14.48 -8.29
CA PRO A 555 -13.65 -14.05 -9.16
C PRO A 555 -14.13 -13.02 -10.18
N GLU A 556 -13.54 -11.83 -10.18
CA GLU A 556 -14.02 -10.72 -11.01
C GLU A 556 -13.68 -10.96 -12.48
N GLN A 557 -14.72 -11.03 -13.34
CA GLN A 557 -14.56 -11.17 -14.79
C GLN A 557 -14.49 -9.82 -15.53
N GLY A 558 -14.84 -8.73 -14.86
CA GLY A 558 -14.84 -7.36 -15.37
C GLY A 558 -15.26 -6.38 -14.27
N ILE A 559 -15.29 -5.08 -14.56
CA ILE A 559 -15.79 -4.11 -13.56
C ILE A 559 -17.30 -4.27 -13.46
N GLU A 560 -17.77 -4.52 -12.24
CA GLU A 560 -19.20 -4.53 -11.91
C GLU A 560 -19.58 -3.34 -11.05
N LEU A 561 -20.73 -2.74 -11.32
CA LEU A 561 -21.35 -1.71 -10.49
C LEU A 561 -22.76 -2.14 -10.13
N SER A 562 -23.03 -2.30 -8.84
CA SER A 562 -24.32 -2.77 -8.33
C SER A 562 -24.90 -1.83 -7.28
N GLY A 563 -26.19 -1.99 -7.04
CA GLY A 563 -26.91 -1.21 -6.04
C GLY A 563 -28.36 -1.64 -5.94
N ILE A 564 -29.14 -0.85 -5.20
CA ILE A 564 -30.57 -1.04 -4.98
C ILE A 564 -31.30 0.22 -5.41
N LEU A 565 -32.34 0.05 -6.22
CA LEU A 565 -33.33 1.06 -6.54
C LEU A 565 -34.52 0.90 -5.58
N ARG A 566 -34.87 1.98 -4.91
CA ARG A 566 -35.99 2.01 -3.97
C ARG A 566 -36.81 3.27 -4.12
N MET A 567 -38.04 3.23 -3.63
CA MET A 567 -38.84 4.43 -3.41
C MET A 567 -38.24 5.23 -2.24
N ASN A 568 -38.53 6.52 -2.18
CA ASN A 568 -38.19 7.41 -1.06
C ASN A 568 -38.77 6.94 0.29
N THR A 569 -39.79 6.07 0.27
CA THR A 569 -40.35 5.37 1.43
C THR A 569 -39.48 4.21 1.94
N GLY A 570 -38.39 3.88 1.24
CA GLY A 570 -37.50 2.77 1.54
C GLY A 570 -37.88 1.44 0.89
N ARG A 571 -39.06 1.34 0.26
CA ARG A 571 -39.53 0.10 -0.39
C ARG A 571 -38.71 -0.21 -1.66
N PRO A 572 -38.28 -1.47 -1.87
CA PRO A 572 -37.65 -1.89 -3.12
C PRO A 572 -38.52 -1.58 -4.34
N TYR A 573 -37.89 -1.18 -5.44
CA TYR A 573 -38.57 -0.92 -6.70
C TYR A 573 -38.21 -1.99 -7.73
N PRO A 574 -39.04 -3.03 -7.92
CA PRO A 574 -38.75 -4.14 -8.82
C PRO A 574 -39.02 -3.79 -10.29
N ASN A 575 -38.30 -4.44 -11.21
CA ASN A 575 -38.40 -4.25 -12.66
C ASN A 575 -38.26 -2.78 -13.12
N GLY A 576 -37.52 -1.96 -12.37
CA GLY A 576 -37.20 -0.59 -12.73
C GLY A 576 -36.00 -0.54 -13.67
N GLY A 577 -36.12 0.21 -14.77
CA GLY A 577 -35.05 0.40 -15.75
C GLY A 577 -34.03 1.44 -15.29
N LEU A 578 -32.75 1.11 -15.32
CA LEU A 578 -31.65 2.04 -15.09
C LEU A 578 -30.75 2.11 -16.32
N LEU A 579 -30.27 3.31 -16.63
CA LEU A 579 -29.28 3.56 -17.68
C LEU A 579 -27.97 4.04 -17.04
N LEU A 580 -26.90 3.29 -17.26
CA LEU A 580 -25.54 3.70 -16.96
C LEU A 580 -24.92 4.38 -18.19
N SER A 581 -24.23 5.49 -17.98
CA SER A 581 -23.44 6.18 -19.00
C SER A 581 -22.02 6.49 -18.51
N VAL A 582 -21.03 6.16 -19.34
CA VAL A 582 -19.62 6.55 -19.15
C VAL A 582 -19.18 7.36 -20.36
N PRO A 583 -19.29 8.71 -20.33
CA PRO A 583 -19.01 9.56 -21.48
C PRO A 583 -17.60 9.40 -22.04
N SER A 584 -16.59 9.19 -21.19
CA SER A 584 -15.18 9.06 -21.59
C SER A 584 -14.90 7.89 -22.54
N ARG A 585 -15.77 6.88 -22.56
CA ARG A 585 -15.65 5.68 -23.42
C ARG A 585 -16.88 5.45 -24.29
N ASN A 586 -17.82 6.41 -24.35
CA ASN A 586 -19.11 6.26 -25.03
C ASN A 586 -19.89 5.00 -24.62
N ILE A 587 -19.73 4.54 -23.37
CA ILE A 587 -20.46 3.38 -22.87
C ILE A 587 -21.85 3.82 -22.43
N LYS A 588 -22.87 3.09 -22.91
CA LYS A 588 -24.25 3.17 -22.42
C LYS A 588 -24.74 1.74 -22.21
N LYS A 589 -25.24 1.44 -21.02
CA LYS A 589 -25.76 0.10 -20.68
C LYS A 589 -27.02 0.26 -19.85
N ASP A 590 -28.08 -0.42 -20.25
CA ASP A 590 -29.33 -0.49 -19.49
C ASP A 590 -29.40 -1.80 -18.69
N VAL A 591 -30.13 -1.76 -17.57
CA VAL A 591 -30.41 -2.91 -16.72
C VAL A 591 -31.77 -2.72 -16.04
N TYR A 592 -32.40 -3.83 -15.64
CA TYR A 592 -33.64 -3.81 -14.87
C TYR A 592 -33.40 -4.41 -13.49
N THR A 593 -34.13 -3.92 -12.49
CA THR A 593 -34.00 -4.41 -11.12
C THR A 593 -34.74 -5.72 -10.89
N ASP A 594 -34.22 -6.55 -9.97
CA ASP A 594 -34.88 -7.77 -9.52
C ASP A 594 -36.07 -7.49 -8.56
N GLN A 595 -36.68 -8.54 -8.02
CA GLN A 595 -37.80 -8.43 -7.07
C GLN A 595 -37.45 -7.66 -5.78
N ASN A 596 -36.17 -7.60 -5.41
CA ASN A 596 -35.65 -6.88 -4.27
C ASN A 596 -35.12 -5.49 -4.64
N GLY A 597 -35.40 -5.01 -5.86
CA GLY A 597 -34.93 -3.72 -6.36
C GLY A 597 -33.43 -3.68 -6.66
N ARG A 598 -32.72 -4.81 -6.67
CA ARG A 598 -31.28 -4.87 -6.91
C ARG A 598 -30.97 -4.82 -8.39
N PHE A 599 -29.92 -4.10 -8.76
CA PHE A 599 -29.40 -4.03 -10.13
C PHE A 599 -27.89 -4.24 -10.15
N THR A 600 -27.36 -4.77 -11.26
CA THR A 600 -25.92 -4.95 -11.49
C THR A 600 -25.57 -4.69 -12.95
N PHE A 601 -24.70 -3.72 -13.20
CA PHE A 601 -24.04 -3.52 -14.48
C PHE A 601 -22.76 -4.34 -14.52
N LYS A 602 -22.67 -5.32 -15.43
CA LYS A 602 -21.49 -6.18 -15.61
C LYS A 602 -20.61 -5.75 -16.77
N ASP A 603 -19.40 -6.32 -16.87
CA ASP A 603 -18.49 -6.18 -18.02
C ASP A 603 -18.14 -4.72 -18.39
N LEU A 604 -18.03 -3.85 -17.38
CA LEU A 604 -17.67 -2.46 -17.62
C LEU A 604 -16.16 -2.34 -17.83
N VAL A 605 -15.76 -1.53 -18.80
CA VAL A 605 -14.35 -1.28 -19.12
C VAL A 605 -14.12 0.21 -19.29
N PHE A 606 -13.68 0.87 -18.22
CA PHE A 606 -13.36 2.28 -18.25
C PHE A 606 -12.09 2.58 -17.45
N PRO A 607 -11.31 3.60 -17.87
CA PRO A 607 -10.10 3.98 -17.16
C PRO A 607 -10.44 4.67 -15.85
N ASP A 608 -9.49 4.66 -14.93
CA ASP A 608 -9.62 5.29 -13.63
C ASP A 608 -9.90 6.80 -13.73
N SER A 609 -10.60 7.31 -12.71
CA SER A 609 -11.13 8.68 -12.65
C SER A 609 -12.17 9.01 -13.73
N SER A 610 -12.81 8.02 -14.37
CA SER A 610 -13.91 8.26 -15.30
C SER A 610 -15.19 8.64 -14.55
N LYS A 611 -15.89 9.66 -15.04
CA LYS A 611 -17.25 9.98 -14.58
C LYS A 611 -18.23 8.90 -15.06
N VAL A 612 -18.97 8.32 -14.13
CA VAL A 612 -20.06 7.36 -14.38
C VAL A 612 -21.36 7.96 -13.87
N THR A 613 -22.37 7.97 -14.73
CA THR A 613 -23.72 8.44 -14.39
C THR A 613 -24.69 7.27 -14.44
N VAL A 614 -25.43 7.03 -13.35
CA VAL A 614 -26.54 6.06 -13.30
C VAL A 614 -27.85 6.81 -13.20
N ASN A 615 -28.79 6.53 -14.10
CA ASN A 615 -30.03 7.27 -14.27
C ASN A 615 -31.25 6.34 -14.25
N ALA A 616 -32.24 6.63 -13.40
CA ALA A 616 -33.51 5.89 -13.32
C ALA A 616 -34.74 6.69 -13.81
N ARG A 617 -34.55 7.74 -14.63
CA ARG A 617 -35.63 8.63 -15.11
C ARG A 617 -36.59 8.01 -16.11
N SER A 618 -36.27 6.85 -16.68
CA SER A 618 -37.14 6.13 -17.62
C SER A 618 -38.31 5.40 -16.94
N ASN A 619 -38.42 5.47 -15.61
CA ASN A 619 -39.47 4.80 -14.84
C ASN A 619 -40.63 5.73 -14.50
N ASP A 620 -41.79 5.13 -14.24
CA ASP A 620 -42.93 5.82 -13.64
C ASP A 620 -42.57 6.37 -12.26
N ASN A 621 -43.12 7.53 -11.92
CA ASN A 621 -42.86 8.20 -10.64
C ASN A 621 -41.37 8.38 -10.29
N TYR A 622 -40.51 8.54 -11.31
CA TYR A 622 -39.05 8.62 -11.14
C TYR A 622 -38.57 9.63 -10.08
N ARG A 623 -39.36 10.69 -9.81
CA ARG A 623 -39.06 11.70 -8.78
C ARG A 623 -39.02 11.12 -7.36
N SER A 624 -39.72 10.02 -7.12
CA SER A 624 -39.75 9.32 -5.83
C SER A 624 -38.70 8.23 -5.73
N LEU A 625 -37.89 8.00 -6.77
CA LEU A 625 -36.89 6.95 -6.79
C LEU A 625 -35.57 7.42 -6.18
N VAL A 626 -34.93 6.51 -5.46
CA VAL A 626 -33.62 6.69 -4.83
C VAL A 626 -32.74 5.52 -5.27
N ILE A 627 -31.62 5.85 -5.90
CA ILE A 627 -30.57 4.90 -6.24
C ILE A 627 -29.62 4.82 -5.04
N ASN A 628 -29.25 3.62 -4.61
CA ASN A 628 -28.20 3.40 -3.62
C ASN A 628 -27.17 2.43 -4.19
N MET A 629 -25.97 2.93 -4.45
CA MET A 629 -24.86 2.12 -4.93
C MET A 629 -24.25 1.32 -3.78
N ASP A 630 -23.79 0.11 -4.07
CA ASP A 630 -23.00 -0.68 -3.14
C ASP A 630 -21.66 0.00 -2.85
N GLN A 631 -21.17 -0.14 -1.61
CA GLN A 631 -19.86 0.37 -1.23
C GLN A 631 -18.74 -0.48 -1.82
N SER A 632 -17.64 0.17 -2.22
CA SER A 632 -16.44 -0.56 -2.64
C SER A 632 -15.78 -1.22 -1.43
N PHE A 633 -15.41 -2.48 -1.57
CA PHE A 633 -14.69 -3.22 -0.55
C PHE A 633 -13.19 -2.92 -0.61
N TYR A 634 -12.61 -2.62 0.56
CA TYR A 634 -11.17 -2.49 0.77
C TYR A 634 -10.78 -3.36 1.98
N PRO A 635 -9.73 -4.20 1.88
CA PRO A 635 -9.28 -5.01 3.00
C PRO A 635 -8.81 -4.15 4.16
N GLU A 636 -9.05 -4.62 5.38
CA GLU A 636 -8.58 -3.93 6.59
C GLU A 636 -7.05 -3.76 6.60
N ILE A 637 -6.59 -2.74 7.33
CA ILE A 637 -5.18 -2.49 7.56
C ILE A 637 -4.64 -3.45 8.62
N ASP A 638 -3.53 -4.14 8.32
CA ASP A 638 -2.95 -5.15 9.21
C ASP A 638 -2.37 -4.52 10.49
N LYS A 639 -2.99 -4.77 11.65
CA LYS A 639 -2.56 -4.21 12.93
C LYS A 639 -1.14 -4.66 13.35
N ASN A 640 -0.72 -5.87 12.97
CA ASN A 640 0.59 -6.47 13.28
C ASN A 640 1.36 -6.82 12.00
N ASN A 641 1.65 -5.80 11.19
CA ASN A 641 2.37 -5.93 9.93
C ASN A 641 3.81 -6.46 10.13
N GLY A 642 4.04 -7.72 9.76
CA GLY A 642 5.36 -8.38 9.83
C GLY A 642 6.40 -7.84 8.84
N TYR A 643 5.99 -7.08 7.82
CA TYR A 643 6.89 -6.54 6.79
C TYR A 643 7.63 -5.27 7.23
N LYS A 644 7.35 -4.76 8.45
CA LYS A 644 8.10 -3.64 9.04
C LYS A 644 9.59 -3.95 9.24
N SER A 645 9.97 -5.22 9.30
CA SER A 645 11.39 -5.66 9.31
C SER A 645 12.16 -5.26 8.04
N TYR A 646 11.49 -5.05 6.91
CA TYR A 646 12.12 -4.57 5.67
C TYR A 646 12.30 -3.06 5.64
N PHE A 647 11.81 -2.33 6.63
CA PHE A 647 11.93 -0.87 6.64
C PHE A 647 13.39 -0.48 6.74
N VAL A 648 13.82 0.36 5.81
CA VAL A 648 15.15 0.93 5.78
C VAL A 648 15.13 2.18 6.65
N PRO A 649 15.84 2.20 7.80
CA PRO A 649 15.81 3.36 8.70
C PRO A 649 16.52 4.56 8.10
N ASN A 650 17.66 4.35 7.44
CA ASN A 650 18.50 5.40 6.85
C ASN A 650 18.45 5.32 5.32
N ILE A 651 17.28 5.65 4.72
CA ILE A 651 17.05 5.60 3.25
C ILE A 651 18.12 6.38 2.48
N ASP A 652 18.52 7.55 2.98
CA ASP A 652 19.53 8.42 2.34
C ASP A 652 20.88 7.72 2.16
N GLN A 653 21.29 6.95 3.16
CA GLN A 653 22.57 6.26 3.18
C GLN A 653 22.49 4.96 2.38
N ALA A 654 21.40 4.21 2.55
CA ALA A 654 21.20 2.92 1.89
C ALA A 654 21.25 3.03 0.36
N PHE A 655 20.72 4.14 -0.20
CA PHE A 655 20.62 4.35 -1.64
C PHE A 655 21.32 5.64 -2.10
N ALA A 656 22.42 6.01 -1.43
CA ALA A 656 23.16 7.24 -1.72
C ALA A 656 23.55 7.42 -3.20
N PRO A 657 24.06 6.40 -3.93
CA PRO A 657 24.38 6.54 -5.35
C PRO A 657 23.16 6.92 -6.20
N TYR A 658 22.02 6.30 -5.89
CA TYR A 658 20.75 6.53 -6.59
C TYR A 658 20.24 7.96 -6.36
N LEU A 659 20.18 8.39 -5.10
CA LEU A 659 19.72 9.73 -4.74
C LEU A 659 20.67 10.82 -5.25
N ALA A 660 21.98 10.54 -5.32
CA ALA A 660 22.94 11.46 -5.93
C ALA A 660 22.69 11.61 -7.44
N ASN A 661 22.33 10.54 -8.15
CA ASN A 661 21.94 10.59 -9.55
C ASN A 661 20.62 11.34 -9.74
N SER A 662 19.60 11.02 -8.96
CA SER A 662 18.27 11.66 -9.00
C SER A 662 18.36 13.17 -8.71
N ARG A 663 19.22 13.60 -7.77
CA ARG A 663 19.52 15.03 -7.55
C ARG A 663 20.09 15.72 -8.79
N LYS A 664 20.89 15.03 -9.61
CA LYS A 664 21.44 15.59 -10.87
C LYS A 664 20.33 15.80 -11.91
N GLU A 665 19.37 14.88 -11.96
CA GLU A 665 18.22 14.94 -12.86
C GLU A 665 17.26 16.08 -12.48
N TYR A 666 16.92 16.20 -11.20
CA TYR A 666 15.95 17.20 -10.70
C TYR A 666 16.58 18.54 -10.26
N ARG A 667 17.83 18.86 -10.66
CA ARG A 667 18.54 20.09 -10.21
C ARG A 667 17.76 21.39 -10.41
N LYS A 668 16.89 21.45 -11.43
CA LYS A 668 16.12 22.65 -11.80
C LYS A 668 14.68 22.63 -11.28
N SER A 669 14.24 21.53 -10.66
CA SER A 669 12.88 21.39 -10.14
C SER A 669 12.84 21.96 -8.72
N ILE A 670 12.33 23.19 -8.58
CA ILE A 670 12.04 23.79 -7.28
C ILE A 670 10.51 23.86 -7.17
N LEU A 671 9.93 23.12 -6.22
CA LEU A 671 8.53 23.31 -5.85
C LEU A 671 8.45 24.60 -5.05
N LEU A 672 7.60 25.54 -5.46
CA LEU A 672 7.33 26.76 -4.68
C LEU A 672 6.36 26.40 -3.55
N ASP A 673 6.66 26.84 -2.33
CA ASP A 673 5.74 26.69 -1.19
C ASP A 673 4.41 27.43 -1.52
N GLU A 674 3.27 26.81 -1.21
CA GLU A 674 1.94 27.36 -1.48
C GLU A 674 1.76 28.73 -0.81
N VAL A 675 1.36 29.74 -1.59
CA VAL A 675 1.07 31.09 -1.09
C VAL A 675 -0.43 31.20 -0.88
N GLU A 676 -0.86 31.15 0.38
CA GLU A 676 -2.27 31.31 0.76
C GLU A 676 -2.70 32.78 0.52
N VAL A 677 -3.46 33.02 -0.55
CA VAL A 677 -4.01 34.35 -0.86
C VAL A 677 -5.28 34.56 -0.02
N THR A 678 -5.15 35.23 1.12
CA THR A 678 -6.24 35.46 2.08
C THR A 678 -7.11 36.69 1.77
N ALA A 679 -6.84 37.46 0.71
CA ALA A 679 -7.56 38.70 0.43
C ALA A 679 -8.57 38.55 -0.72
N VAL A 680 -9.87 38.55 -0.40
CA VAL A 680 -10.94 38.72 -1.38
C VAL A 680 -11.01 40.21 -1.78
N VAL A 681 -10.75 40.52 -3.05
CA VAL A 681 -10.87 41.89 -3.57
C VAL A 681 -12.34 42.34 -3.48
N LYS A 682 -12.64 43.32 -2.63
CA LYS A 682 -13.98 43.91 -2.52
C LYS A 682 -14.30 44.67 -3.82
N LYS A 683 -15.39 44.29 -4.50
CA LYS A 683 -15.83 44.94 -5.74
C LYS A 683 -16.30 46.36 -5.40
N VAL A 684 -15.72 47.37 -6.07
CA VAL A 684 -16.02 48.80 -5.88
C VAL A 684 -16.93 49.28 -7.02
N ILE A 685 -18.02 49.99 -6.70
CA ILE A 685 -18.93 50.58 -7.70
C ILE A 685 -18.31 51.85 -8.32
N THR A 686 -18.38 51.96 -9.65
CA THR A 686 -17.81 53.06 -10.47
C THR A 686 -18.77 53.52 -11.57
N ASN A 687 -18.42 54.58 -12.30
CA ASN A 687 -19.22 55.08 -13.45
C ASN A 687 -19.47 54.01 -14.53
N LYS A 688 -18.57 53.03 -14.67
CA LYS A 688 -18.71 51.92 -15.63
C LYS A 688 -19.89 51.00 -15.35
N ASP A 689 -20.41 51.00 -14.12
CA ASP A 689 -21.57 50.19 -13.74
C ASP A 689 -22.91 50.81 -14.20
N PHE A 690 -22.90 52.05 -14.74
CA PHE A 690 -24.11 52.80 -15.12
C PHE A 690 -24.08 53.25 -16.59
N PRO A 691 -24.98 52.75 -17.45
CA PRO A 691 -24.94 53.01 -18.90
C PRO A 691 -25.03 54.49 -19.32
N SER A 692 -25.66 55.34 -18.50
CA SER A 692 -25.86 56.78 -18.78
C SER A 692 -24.58 57.62 -18.63
N ILE A 693 -23.60 57.12 -17.88
CA ILE A 693 -22.34 57.80 -17.53
C ILE A 693 -21.10 56.93 -17.75
N SER A 694 -21.27 55.73 -18.32
CA SER A 694 -20.17 54.80 -18.63
C SER A 694 -19.24 55.32 -19.74
N GLY A 695 -19.69 56.32 -20.50
CA GLY A 695 -18.89 57.02 -21.52
C GLY A 695 -17.90 58.04 -20.95
N LEU A 696 -18.00 58.40 -19.65
CA LEU A 696 -17.02 59.24 -18.99
C LEU A 696 -15.71 58.46 -18.80
N SER A 697 -14.57 59.14 -18.98
CA SER A 697 -13.24 58.56 -18.81
C SER A 697 -12.89 58.37 -17.33
N MET A 698 -11.62 58.42 -16.94
CA MET A 698 -11.24 58.18 -15.54
C MET A 698 -11.56 59.43 -14.68
N PRO A 699 -12.21 59.29 -13.50
CA PRO A 699 -12.50 60.44 -12.65
C PRO A 699 -11.21 61.10 -12.16
N GLU A 700 -11.12 62.43 -12.17
CA GLU A 700 -9.97 63.13 -11.60
C GLU A 700 -9.88 62.95 -10.08
N HIS A 701 -11.04 62.82 -9.41
CA HIS A 701 -11.10 62.59 -7.97
C HIS A 701 -12.22 61.61 -7.61
N ARG A 702 -11.94 60.73 -6.65
CA ARG A 702 -12.94 59.88 -5.97
C ARG A 702 -12.90 60.16 -4.47
N ILE A 703 -14.06 60.41 -3.88
CA ILE A 703 -14.24 60.59 -2.44
C ILE A 703 -14.73 59.27 -1.88
N GLU A 704 -13.92 58.68 -1.01
CA GLU A 704 -14.28 57.47 -0.27
C GLU A 704 -15.23 57.80 0.91
N PRO A 705 -16.13 56.87 1.30
CA PRO A 705 -17.16 57.12 2.31
C PRO A 705 -16.58 57.50 3.68
N GLU A 706 -15.35 57.09 4.00
CA GLU A 706 -14.66 57.47 5.24
C GLU A 706 -14.46 58.99 5.33
N ARG A 707 -14.29 59.70 4.21
CA ARG A 707 -14.16 61.16 4.18
C ARG A 707 -15.48 61.90 4.43
N LEU A 708 -16.60 61.18 4.43
CA LEU A 708 -17.94 61.71 4.72
C LEU A 708 -18.41 61.36 6.13
N THR A 709 -17.54 60.79 6.98
CA THR A 709 -17.87 60.51 8.38
C THR A 709 -18.09 61.82 9.17
N GLY A 710 -19.22 61.91 9.88
CA GLY A 710 -19.63 63.12 10.61
C GLY A 710 -20.51 64.10 9.81
N CYS A 711 -20.77 63.83 8.53
CA CYS A 711 -21.68 64.63 7.71
C CYS A 711 -23.14 64.27 7.94
N ASN A 712 -23.90 65.16 8.59
CA ASN A 712 -25.35 64.98 8.80
C ASN A 712 -26.20 65.41 7.59
N VAL A 713 -25.72 66.40 6.83
CA VAL A 713 -26.40 66.93 5.63
C VAL A 713 -25.41 66.95 4.48
N LEU A 714 -25.72 66.22 3.40
CA LEU A 714 -24.80 66.01 2.29
C LEU A 714 -24.42 67.32 1.59
N THR A 715 -25.38 68.21 1.34
CA THR A 715 -25.17 69.48 0.62
C THR A 715 -24.18 70.40 1.32
N MET A 716 -24.18 70.46 2.66
CA MET A 716 -23.19 71.21 3.43
C MET A 716 -21.78 70.64 3.28
N CYS A 717 -21.65 69.32 3.25
CA CYS A 717 -20.34 68.68 3.09
C CYS A 717 -19.83 68.76 1.65
N LEU A 718 -20.70 68.71 0.65
CA LEU A 718 -20.30 68.83 -0.75
C LEU A 718 -19.65 70.18 -1.06
N GLN A 719 -20.03 71.25 -0.34
CA GLN A 719 -19.40 72.57 -0.48
C GLN A 719 -17.90 72.57 -0.15
N THR A 720 -17.44 71.66 0.72
CA THR A 720 -16.04 71.61 1.17
C THR A 720 -15.28 70.39 0.66
N VAL A 721 -15.97 69.31 0.27
CA VAL A 721 -15.35 68.03 -0.07
C VAL A 721 -15.16 67.84 -1.59
N LEU A 722 -15.92 68.55 -2.43
CA LEU A 722 -15.80 68.45 -3.90
C LEU A 722 -14.54 69.17 -4.42
N THR A 723 -13.44 68.43 -4.54
CA THR A 723 -12.17 68.94 -5.08
C THR A 723 -12.35 69.46 -6.52
N GLY A 724 -11.97 70.72 -6.78
CA GLY A 724 -12.03 71.33 -8.11
C GLY A 724 -13.40 71.89 -8.52
N ILE A 725 -14.39 71.88 -7.60
CA ILE A 725 -15.72 72.45 -7.80
C ILE A 725 -15.96 73.57 -6.78
N THR A 726 -16.52 74.69 -7.24
CA THR A 726 -16.92 75.85 -6.43
C THR A 726 -18.44 75.92 -6.34
N TYR A 727 -18.95 76.12 -5.12
CA TYR A 727 -20.37 76.43 -4.89
C TYR A 727 -20.59 77.95 -4.89
N ASP A 728 -21.55 78.43 -5.69
CA ASP A 728 -21.94 79.84 -5.70
C ASP A 728 -23.24 80.04 -4.91
N PRO A 729 -23.19 80.74 -3.75
CA PRO A 729 -24.37 80.95 -2.90
C PRO A 729 -25.42 81.89 -3.52
N GLN A 730 -25.10 82.67 -4.57
CA GLN A 730 -26.08 83.53 -5.24
C GLN A 730 -26.96 82.77 -6.22
N THR A 731 -26.36 81.85 -6.96
CA THR A 731 -27.05 81.02 -7.97
C THR A 731 -27.49 79.67 -7.41
N LEU A 732 -27.02 79.30 -6.21
CA LEU A 732 -27.22 78.00 -5.55
C LEU A 732 -26.73 76.80 -6.38
N LYS A 733 -25.76 77.03 -7.29
CA LYS A 733 -25.22 76.03 -8.21
C LYS A 733 -23.74 75.76 -8.00
N TYR A 734 -23.29 74.63 -8.54
CA TYR A 734 -21.91 74.17 -8.48
C TYR A 734 -21.24 74.36 -9.85
N TYR A 735 -19.99 74.81 -9.86
CA TYR A 735 -19.24 75.12 -11.07
C TYR A 735 -17.83 74.55 -10.98
N VAL A 736 -17.23 74.15 -12.12
CA VAL A 736 -15.79 73.83 -12.15
C VAL A 736 -15.00 75.09 -11.80
N SER A 737 -14.19 75.03 -10.72
CA SER A 737 -13.59 76.22 -10.10
C SER A 737 -12.75 77.05 -11.06
N ARG A 738 -11.98 76.39 -11.94
CA ARG A 738 -11.14 77.06 -12.93
C ARG A 738 -11.97 77.90 -13.90
N ASP A 739 -13.06 77.33 -14.39
CA ASP A 739 -13.86 77.95 -15.46
C ASP A 739 -14.76 79.03 -14.87
N TYR A 740 -15.25 78.86 -13.64
CA TYR A 740 -15.96 79.90 -12.88
C TYR A 740 -15.13 81.17 -12.66
N ASN A 741 -13.87 80.99 -12.27
CA ASN A 741 -12.91 82.09 -12.07
C ASN A 741 -12.53 82.79 -13.38
N ALA A 742 -12.62 82.09 -14.51
CA ALA A 742 -12.41 82.65 -15.85
C ALA A 742 -13.67 83.33 -16.44
N GLY A 743 -14.77 83.43 -15.68
CA GLY A 743 -16.03 84.05 -16.11
C GLY A 743 -17.06 83.09 -16.70
N GLY A 744 -16.78 81.79 -16.78
CA GLY A 744 -17.73 80.77 -17.19
C GLY A 744 -18.86 80.60 -16.17
N ARG A 745 -20.09 80.36 -16.66
CA ARG A 745 -21.30 80.20 -15.82
C ARG A 745 -22.10 78.95 -16.18
N THR A 746 -21.44 77.93 -16.73
CA THR A 746 -22.04 76.62 -17.02
C THR A 746 -21.88 75.70 -15.80
N PRO A 747 -22.98 75.25 -15.17
CA PRO A 747 -22.93 74.45 -13.94
C PRO A 747 -22.47 73.00 -14.20
N VAL A 748 -22.05 72.31 -13.14
CA VAL A 748 -21.84 70.85 -13.15
C VAL A 748 -23.18 70.11 -13.07
N GLN A 749 -23.22 68.87 -13.55
CA GLN A 749 -24.39 67.99 -13.43
C GLN A 749 -24.16 66.91 -12.37
N PHE A 750 -25.10 66.74 -11.45
CA PHE A 750 -25.06 65.65 -10.48
C PHE A 750 -25.78 64.40 -11.01
N PHE A 751 -25.24 63.23 -10.68
CA PHE A 751 -25.86 61.93 -10.91
C PHE A 751 -25.94 61.14 -9.61
N LEU A 752 -27.05 60.46 -9.38
CA LEU A 752 -27.23 59.49 -8.31
C LEU A 752 -27.47 58.12 -8.92
N ASN A 753 -26.56 57.17 -8.72
CA ASN A 753 -26.62 55.83 -9.32
C ASN A 753 -26.92 55.88 -10.83
N GLY A 754 -26.27 56.78 -11.56
CA GLY A 754 -26.44 56.97 -13.01
C GLY A 754 -27.69 57.76 -13.43
N MET A 755 -28.55 58.22 -12.52
CA MET A 755 -29.68 59.09 -12.86
C MET A 755 -29.32 60.56 -12.62
N ALA A 756 -29.55 61.44 -13.59
CA ALA A 756 -29.31 62.87 -13.42
C ALA A 756 -30.26 63.46 -12.37
N ILE A 757 -29.70 64.23 -11.44
CA ILE A 757 -30.45 64.91 -10.38
C ILE A 757 -30.07 66.39 -10.34
N ASP A 758 -30.98 67.22 -9.84
CA ASP A 758 -30.75 68.64 -9.58
C ASP A 758 -30.21 68.86 -8.15
N GLU A 759 -29.77 70.08 -7.86
CA GLU A 759 -29.21 70.45 -6.56
C GLU A 759 -30.17 70.22 -5.37
N PRO A 760 -31.49 70.48 -5.49
CA PRO A 760 -32.46 70.09 -4.46
C PRO A 760 -32.48 68.58 -4.18
N GLY A 761 -32.32 67.75 -5.20
CA GLY A 761 -32.26 66.29 -5.09
C GLY A 761 -31.13 65.78 -4.19
N LEU A 762 -30.05 66.55 -4.02
CA LEU A 762 -28.94 66.19 -3.11
C LEU A 762 -29.37 66.13 -1.65
N ASN A 763 -30.40 66.87 -1.24
CA ASN A 763 -30.92 66.83 0.13
C ASN A 763 -31.67 65.52 0.45
N SER A 764 -32.06 64.76 -0.58
CA SER A 764 -32.75 63.47 -0.40
C SER A 764 -31.80 62.29 -0.18
N ILE A 765 -30.49 62.49 -0.32
CA ILE A 765 -29.48 61.45 -0.22
C ILE A 765 -28.98 61.35 1.22
N ASN A 766 -29.15 60.18 1.83
CA ASN A 766 -28.56 59.87 3.13
C ASN A 766 -27.06 59.58 3.00
N VAL A 767 -26.23 60.31 3.76
CA VAL A 767 -24.76 60.18 3.71
C VAL A 767 -24.30 58.77 4.12
N ALA A 768 -25.00 58.11 5.04
CA ALA A 768 -24.65 56.76 5.49
C ALA A 768 -24.74 55.70 4.38
N ASP A 769 -25.55 55.99 3.35
CA ASP A 769 -25.79 55.10 2.23
C ASP A 769 -24.82 55.34 1.08
N ILE A 770 -23.91 56.32 1.14
CA ILE A 770 -22.95 56.59 0.08
C ILE A 770 -21.81 55.54 0.11
N GLU A 771 -21.50 54.99 -1.06
CA GLU A 771 -20.39 54.06 -1.30
C GLU A 771 -19.19 54.74 -1.99
N GLY A 772 -19.41 55.87 -2.66
CA GLY A 772 -18.36 56.73 -3.19
C GLY A 772 -18.92 57.87 -4.04
N ILE A 773 -18.13 58.93 -4.22
CA ILE A 773 -18.46 60.06 -5.10
C ILE A 773 -17.32 60.25 -6.10
N GLU A 774 -17.61 60.18 -7.39
CA GLU A 774 -16.65 60.43 -8.47
C GLU A 774 -16.87 61.82 -9.08
N ILE A 775 -15.78 62.56 -9.27
CA ILE A 775 -15.77 63.91 -9.82
C ILE A 775 -15.06 63.86 -11.16
N PHE A 776 -15.75 64.32 -12.18
CA PHE A 776 -15.27 64.49 -13.54
C PHE A 776 -15.25 65.98 -13.86
N LEU A 777 -14.07 66.60 -13.91
CA LEU A 777 -13.93 68.02 -14.23
C LEU A 777 -14.02 68.29 -15.74
N ARG A 778 -13.90 67.24 -16.57
CA ARG A 778 -14.04 67.29 -18.03
C ARG A 778 -14.80 66.07 -18.55
N ASP A 779 -15.56 66.28 -19.61
CA ASP A 779 -16.14 65.20 -20.42
C ASP A 779 -15.43 65.17 -21.77
N GLU A 780 -14.38 64.34 -21.88
CA GLU A 780 -13.49 64.30 -23.06
C GLU A 780 -14.23 63.91 -24.35
N LEU A 781 -15.27 63.08 -24.24
CA LEU A 781 -16.08 62.65 -25.38
C LEU A 781 -17.31 63.55 -25.61
N GLY A 782 -17.61 64.47 -24.68
CA GLY A 782 -18.73 65.40 -24.74
C GLY A 782 -20.12 64.75 -24.76
N THR A 783 -20.20 63.48 -24.36
CA THR A 783 -21.43 62.66 -24.44
C THR A 783 -22.46 63.07 -23.40
N VAL A 784 -22.01 63.42 -22.19
CA VAL A 784 -22.85 63.87 -21.08
C VAL A 784 -23.02 65.39 -21.15
N SER A 785 -21.93 66.13 -21.40
CA SER A 785 -21.93 67.60 -21.45
C SER A 785 -22.86 68.19 -22.51
N ARG A 786 -23.00 67.55 -23.68
CA ARG A 786 -23.94 67.99 -24.72
C ARG A 786 -25.40 67.70 -24.36
N MET A 787 -25.65 66.60 -23.65
CA MET A 787 -27.00 66.15 -23.32
C MET A 787 -27.62 66.98 -22.18
N TYR A 788 -26.82 67.36 -21.17
CA TYR A 788 -27.29 68.11 -19.99
C TYR A 788 -26.85 69.58 -19.97
N GLN A 789 -26.17 70.06 -21.02
CA GLN A 789 -25.67 71.43 -21.13
C GLN A 789 -24.82 71.86 -19.92
N ASN A 790 -24.02 70.92 -19.40
CA ASN A 790 -23.19 71.09 -18.21
C ASN A 790 -21.70 71.15 -18.54
N ASN A 791 -20.91 71.60 -17.58
CA ASN A 791 -19.45 71.55 -17.62
C ASN A 791 -18.94 70.91 -16.35
N GLY A 792 -18.62 69.62 -16.44
CA GLY A 792 -18.24 68.75 -15.31
C GLY A 792 -19.40 67.91 -14.77
N VAL A 793 -19.09 66.72 -14.24
CA VAL A 793 -20.05 65.74 -13.73
C VAL A 793 -19.64 65.29 -12.33
N VAL A 794 -20.59 65.24 -11.39
CA VAL A 794 -20.39 64.63 -10.07
C VAL A 794 -21.33 63.45 -9.92
N SER A 795 -20.78 62.24 -9.82
CA SER A 795 -21.55 61.01 -9.72
C SER A 795 -21.47 60.43 -8.30
N ILE A 796 -22.61 60.29 -7.65
CA ILE A 796 -22.76 59.77 -6.29
C ILE A 796 -23.32 58.35 -6.38
N TYR A 797 -22.62 57.39 -5.79
CA TYR A 797 -23.04 56.00 -5.71
C TYR A 797 -23.49 55.67 -4.30
N THR A 798 -24.65 55.02 -4.19
CA THR A 798 -25.12 54.49 -2.90
C THR A 798 -24.83 52.99 -2.81
N LYS A 799 -24.58 52.51 -1.60
CA LYS A 799 -24.55 51.09 -1.24
C LYS A 799 -25.81 50.46 -1.81
N LYS A 800 -25.62 49.52 -2.73
CA LYS A 800 -26.73 48.82 -3.35
C LYS A 800 -27.52 48.12 -2.24
N VAL A 801 -28.72 48.61 -1.90
CA VAL A 801 -29.70 47.76 -1.22
C VAL A 801 -29.95 46.65 -2.23
N GLU A 802 -29.39 45.47 -2.00
CA GLU A 802 -29.70 44.32 -2.83
C GLU A 802 -31.22 44.16 -2.82
N ALA A 803 -31.88 44.55 -3.91
CA ALA A 803 -33.23 44.12 -4.17
C ALA A 803 -33.18 42.60 -3.97
N LYS A 804 -33.93 42.10 -2.97
CA LYS A 804 -34.02 40.65 -2.70
C LYS A 804 -34.19 40.00 -4.05
N LYS A 805 -33.14 39.30 -4.52
CA LYS A 805 -33.21 38.51 -5.74
C LYS A 805 -34.50 37.70 -5.62
N PRO A 806 -35.33 37.60 -6.67
CA PRO A 806 -36.50 36.74 -6.60
C PRO A 806 -36.06 35.41 -6.02
N ARG A 807 -36.82 34.88 -5.06
CA ARG A 807 -36.59 33.52 -4.53
C ARG A 807 -36.39 32.65 -5.76
N MET A 808 -35.18 32.09 -5.83
CA MET A 808 -34.73 31.12 -6.82
C MET A 808 -35.92 30.35 -7.38
N SER A 809 -36.10 30.34 -8.70
CA SER A 809 -37.25 29.68 -9.32
C SER A 809 -37.34 28.23 -8.86
N LEU A 810 -38.55 27.65 -8.83
CA LEU A 810 -38.72 26.24 -8.41
C LEU A 810 -37.79 25.31 -9.23
N SER A 811 -37.58 25.62 -10.51
CA SER A 811 -36.63 24.96 -11.42
C SER A 811 -35.17 25.11 -11.02
N GLU A 812 -34.75 26.28 -10.52
CA GLU A 812 -33.39 26.50 -10.03
C GLU A 812 -33.17 25.82 -8.68
N ILE A 813 -34.15 25.85 -7.76
CA ILE A 813 -34.11 25.09 -6.51
C ILE A 813 -34.04 23.58 -6.80
N GLU A 814 -34.87 23.07 -7.72
CA GLU A 814 -34.82 21.67 -8.18
C GLU A 814 -33.51 21.29 -8.87
N SER A 815 -32.80 22.25 -9.47
CA SER A 815 -31.48 22.00 -10.07
C SER A 815 -30.36 21.92 -9.04
N LEU A 816 -30.55 22.54 -7.87
CA LEU A 816 -29.62 22.51 -6.75
C LEU A 816 -29.89 21.38 -5.75
N LEU A 817 -31.10 20.80 -5.74
CA LEU A 817 -31.41 19.63 -4.92
C LEU A 817 -30.72 18.38 -5.51
N PRO A 818 -30.00 17.58 -4.69
CA PRO A 818 -29.39 16.34 -5.15
C PRO A 818 -30.48 15.39 -5.64
N LYS A 819 -30.46 15.10 -6.95
CA LYS A 819 -31.46 14.25 -7.59
C LYS A 819 -31.19 12.79 -7.21
N SER A 820 -31.96 12.24 -6.27
CA SER A 820 -31.79 10.86 -5.78
C SER A 820 -31.93 9.78 -6.86
N ASN A 821 -32.54 10.11 -7.98
CA ASN A 821 -32.79 9.24 -9.12
C ASN A 821 -31.73 9.34 -10.23
N VAL A 822 -30.71 10.20 -10.07
CA VAL A 822 -29.54 10.28 -10.95
C VAL A 822 -28.29 10.46 -10.10
N ILE A 823 -27.36 9.52 -10.18
CA ILE A 823 -26.10 9.56 -9.43
C ILE A 823 -24.95 9.75 -10.40
N ASP A 824 -24.15 10.78 -10.15
CA ASP A 824 -22.83 10.96 -10.75
C ASP A 824 -21.77 10.49 -9.75
N MET A 825 -20.85 9.64 -10.20
CA MET A 825 -19.80 9.03 -9.38
C MET A 825 -18.50 8.85 -10.16
N TYR A 826 -17.39 8.69 -9.43
CA TYR A 826 -16.05 8.42 -9.97
C TYR A 826 -15.53 7.11 -9.37
N PRO A 827 -16.09 5.95 -9.76
CA PRO A 827 -15.64 4.65 -9.26
C PRO A 827 -14.20 4.36 -9.70
N LEU A 828 -13.51 3.51 -8.93
CA LEU A 828 -12.18 3.01 -9.29
C LEU A 828 -12.22 2.24 -10.61
N GLY A 829 -11.64 2.82 -11.66
CA GLY A 829 -11.52 2.24 -12.99
C GLY A 829 -10.19 1.52 -13.19
N TYR A 830 -9.98 0.95 -14.38
CA TYR A 830 -8.68 0.34 -14.71
C TYR A 830 -7.58 1.39 -14.78
N ILE A 831 -6.38 1.03 -14.33
CA ILE A 831 -5.21 1.89 -14.47
C ILE A 831 -5.04 2.37 -15.92
N LYS A 832 -4.69 3.64 -16.10
CA LYS A 832 -4.37 4.18 -17.42
C LYS A 832 -3.01 3.67 -17.85
N GLU A 833 -2.91 2.96 -18.97
CA GLU A 833 -1.64 2.45 -19.47
C GLU A 833 -0.68 3.60 -19.82
N ARG A 834 0.58 3.49 -19.37
CA ARG A 834 1.69 4.32 -19.85
C ARG A 834 2.75 3.41 -20.47
N LYS A 835 3.48 3.94 -21.47
CA LYS A 835 4.62 3.23 -22.07
C LYS A 835 5.91 3.72 -21.45
N PHE A 836 6.82 2.80 -21.16
CA PHE A 836 8.17 3.13 -20.74
C PHE A 836 8.91 3.84 -21.89
N TYR A 837 9.60 4.93 -21.58
CA TYR A 837 10.31 5.71 -22.59
C TYR A 837 11.65 5.05 -22.93
N VAL A 838 11.87 4.80 -24.22
CA VAL A 838 13.15 4.30 -24.77
C VAL A 838 13.71 5.38 -25.70
N PRO A 839 14.86 6.00 -25.36
CA PRO A 839 15.46 7.03 -26.20
C PRO A 839 15.98 6.44 -27.51
N LYS A 840 16.06 7.30 -28.53
CA LYS A 840 16.70 7.00 -29.82
C LYS A 840 17.90 7.91 -30.04
N TYR A 841 19.07 7.32 -30.26
CA TYR A 841 20.35 8.03 -30.44
C TYR A 841 20.76 8.16 -31.91
N ASP A 842 19.78 8.44 -32.78
CA ASP A 842 19.97 8.40 -34.24
C ASP A 842 20.77 9.60 -34.79
N THR A 843 20.93 10.66 -33.98
CA THR A 843 21.56 11.94 -34.38
C THR A 843 22.71 12.34 -33.43
N PRO A 844 23.78 13.01 -33.91
CA PRO A 844 24.88 13.48 -33.07
C PRO A 844 24.44 14.34 -31.87
N GLU A 845 23.45 15.21 -32.05
CA GLU A 845 22.95 16.12 -31.02
C GLU A 845 22.28 15.35 -29.87
N ARG A 846 21.50 14.31 -30.20
CA ARG A 846 20.88 13.42 -29.20
C ARG A 846 21.93 12.57 -28.47
N LYS A 847 23.04 12.21 -29.13
CA LYS A 847 24.16 11.51 -28.49
C LYS A 847 24.95 12.42 -27.55
N ALA A 848 24.95 13.73 -27.76
CA ALA A 848 25.65 14.69 -26.91
C ALA A 848 24.91 15.00 -25.59
N ALA A 849 23.61 14.74 -25.50
CA ALA A 849 22.83 14.94 -24.28
C ALA A 849 23.18 13.89 -23.19
N ASN A 850 23.31 14.33 -21.94
CA ASN A 850 23.57 13.42 -20.81
C ASN A 850 22.35 12.52 -20.53
N ASP A 851 22.56 11.22 -20.53
CA ASP A 851 21.58 10.18 -20.19
C ASP A 851 21.84 9.66 -18.76
N LEU A 852 21.06 10.18 -17.81
CA LEU A 852 21.13 9.84 -16.39
C LEU A 852 20.18 8.71 -15.99
N ARG A 853 19.55 8.01 -16.94
CA ARG A 853 18.60 6.93 -16.63
C ARG A 853 19.24 5.88 -15.71
N THR A 854 18.43 5.41 -14.77
CA THR A 854 18.76 4.34 -13.81
C THR A 854 18.14 3.01 -14.25
N THR A 855 16.88 3.05 -14.71
CA THR A 855 16.25 1.99 -15.50
C THR A 855 16.55 2.23 -16.98
N ILE A 856 17.29 1.31 -17.58
CA ILE A 856 17.76 1.39 -18.96
C ILE A 856 16.70 0.86 -19.91
N TYR A 857 16.02 -0.21 -19.48
CA TYR A 857 14.91 -0.81 -20.21
C TYR A 857 13.92 -1.42 -19.23
N TRP A 858 12.64 -1.23 -19.51
CA TRP A 858 11.56 -1.92 -18.84
C TRP A 858 10.50 -2.32 -19.86
N ASN A 859 10.20 -3.61 -19.89
CA ASN A 859 9.05 -4.14 -20.60
C ASN A 859 8.28 -5.09 -19.66
N PRO A 860 7.04 -4.74 -19.27
CA PRO A 860 6.30 -5.54 -18.31
C PRO A 860 5.74 -6.84 -18.90
N LYS A 861 5.68 -6.98 -20.24
CA LYS A 861 5.05 -8.11 -20.94
C LYS A 861 5.72 -8.38 -22.30
N VAL A 862 6.85 -9.07 -22.28
CA VAL A 862 7.44 -9.72 -23.46
C VAL A 862 6.69 -11.04 -23.70
N SER A 863 6.00 -11.13 -24.83
CA SER A 863 5.27 -12.35 -25.20
C SER A 863 6.19 -13.30 -25.96
N ILE A 864 6.37 -14.51 -25.44
CA ILE A 864 7.06 -15.60 -26.14
C ILE A 864 6.01 -16.50 -26.79
N THR A 865 6.13 -16.69 -28.09
CA THR A 865 5.22 -17.53 -28.88
C THR A 865 5.74 -18.97 -28.96
N GLU A 866 5.12 -19.80 -29.80
CA GLU A 866 5.51 -21.20 -30.03
C GLU A 866 6.95 -21.36 -30.58
N THR A 867 7.55 -20.27 -31.09
CA THR A 867 8.97 -20.27 -31.46
C THR A 867 9.89 -20.43 -30.26
N GLY A 868 9.42 -20.12 -29.05
CA GLY A 868 10.17 -20.20 -27.79
C GLY A 868 11.15 -19.05 -27.58
N GLU A 869 11.15 -18.04 -28.45
CA GLU A 869 12.15 -16.98 -28.48
C GLU A 869 11.53 -15.58 -28.68
N ALA A 870 12.17 -14.55 -28.12
CA ALA A 870 11.85 -13.14 -28.33
C ALA A 870 13.13 -12.31 -28.43
N ALA A 871 13.15 -11.33 -29.33
CA ALA A 871 14.24 -10.36 -29.46
C ALA A 871 13.90 -9.06 -28.73
N ILE A 872 14.87 -8.48 -28.04
CA ILE A 872 14.75 -7.27 -27.25
C ILE A 872 15.86 -6.31 -27.66
N GLN A 873 15.49 -5.06 -27.96
CA GLN A 873 16.42 -4.03 -28.40
C GLN A 873 16.22 -2.74 -27.61
N PHE A 874 17.33 -2.16 -27.13
CA PHE A 874 17.32 -0.89 -26.42
C PHE A 874 18.72 -0.25 -26.42
N TYR A 875 18.80 1.04 -26.11
CA TYR A 875 20.08 1.74 -25.99
C TYR A 875 20.52 1.88 -24.53
N ASN A 876 21.82 1.68 -24.29
CA ASN A 876 22.44 1.97 -23.00
C ASN A 876 22.41 3.47 -22.66
N ALA A 877 22.62 3.79 -21.38
CA ALA A 877 22.83 5.16 -20.92
C ALA A 877 24.32 5.52 -20.91
N ASP A 878 24.66 6.70 -20.36
CA ASP A 878 26.05 7.16 -20.22
C ASP A 878 26.81 6.45 -19.08
N GLY A 879 26.13 5.67 -18.24
CA GLY A 879 26.76 4.98 -17.11
C GLY A 879 27.70 3.87 -17.57
N ASN A 880 28.90 3.81 -17.01
CA ASN A 880 29.86 2.73 -17.21
C ASN A 880 29.79 1.72 -16.06
N GLY A 881 30.09 0.46 -16.34
CA GLY A 881 30.12 -0.61 -15.34
C GLY A 881 29.17 -1.76 -15.67
N ASN A 882 28.65 -2.41 -14.64
CA ASN A 882 27.78 -3.58 -14.80
C ASN A 882 26.31 -3.16 -14.90
N TYR A 883 25.64 -3.71 -15.90
CA TYR A 883 24.21 -3.56 -16.11
C TYR A 883 23.57 -4.91 -15.81
N LYS A 884 22.52 -4.91 -14.99
CA LYS A 884 21.80 -6.11 -14.58
C LYS A 884 20.52 -6.25 -15.37
N VAL A 885 20.31 -7.42 -15.96
CA VAL A 885 19.06 -7.82 -16.62
C VAL A 885 18.33 -8.79 -15.71
N ILE A 886 17.09 -8.48 -15.37
CA ILE A 886 16.20 -9.31 -14.55
C ILE A 886 15.01 -9.70 -15.42
N VAL A 887 14.80 -11.00 -15.57
CA VAL A 887 13.66 -11.56 -16.29
C VAL A 887 12.86 -12.43 -15.34
N GLU A 888 11.57 -12.15 -15.24
CA GLU A 888 10.61 -12.93 -14.47
C GLU A 888 9.35 -13.15 -15.30
N GLY A 889 8.73 -14.32 -15.20
CA GLY A 889 7.49 -14.58 -15.92
C GLY A 889 6.93 -15.97 -15.70
N MET A 890 5.84 -16.25 -16.41
CA MET A 890 5.15 -17.52 -16.38
C MET A 890 4.66 -17.92 -17.78
N ASP A 891 4.59 -19.23 -18.00
CA ASP A 891 3.97 -19.80 -19.19
C ASP A 891 2.43 -19.80 -19.10
N GLN A 892 1.77 -20.24 -20.17
CA GLN A 892 0.31 -20.31 -20.22
C GLN A 892 -0.31 -21.35 -19.27
N THR A 893 0.49 -22.29 -18.75
CA THR A 893 0.06 -23.34 -17.82
C THR A 893 0.31 -22.97 -16.35
N GLY A 894 1.03 -21.88 -16.09
CA GLY A 894 1.36 -21.38 -14.77
C GLY A 894 2.73 -21.81 -14.25
N ASN A 895 3.56 -22.47 -15.06
CA ASN A 895 4.96 -22.71 -14.72
C ASN A 895 5.70 -21.37 -14.69
N ILE A 896 6.59 -21.21 -13.73
CA ILE A 896 7.29 -19.95 -13.50
C ILE A 896 8.78 -20.07 -13.77
N GLY A 897 9.40 -18.93 -14.08
CA GLY A 897 10.83 -18.84 -14.32
C GLY A 897 11.38 -17.48 -13.92
N ARG A 898 12.68 -17.49 -13.60
CA ARG A 898 13.46 -16.29 -13.33
C ARG A 898 14.87 -16.45 -13.86
N LYS A 899 15.42 -15.37 -14.42
CA LYS A 899 16.84 -15.27 -14.75
C LYS A 899 17.38 -13.90 -14.44
N VAL A 900 18.58 -13.89 -13.86
CA VAL A 900 19.39 -12.68 -13.68
C VAL A 900 20.69 -12.88 -14.42
N ILE A 901 21.05 -11.94 -15.29
CA ILE A 901 22.37 -11.88 -15.94
C ILE A 901 22.92 -10.46 -15.80
N ASN A 902 24.24 -10.33 -15.95
CA ASN A 902 24.90 -9.04 -16.03
C ASN A 902 25.64 -8.92 -17.37
N TYR A 903 25.75 -7.72 -17.91
CA TYR A 903 26.65 -7.38 -19.01
C TYR A 903 27.43 -6.09 -18.69
N GLY A 904 28.60 -5.94 -19.30
CA GLY A 904 29.46 -4.77 -19.07
C GLY A 904 29.24 -3.65 -20.09
N VAL A 905 29.27 -2.41 -19.61
CA VAL A 905 29.32 -1.20 -20.44
C VAL A 905 30.65 -0.48 -20.20
N GLN A 906 31.43 -0.36 -21.27
CA GLN A 906 32.75 0.27 -21.27
C GLN A 906 32.70 1.64 -21.99
N PRO A 907 33.69 2.52 -21.76
CA PRO A 907 33.75 3.84 -22.38
C PRO A 907 33.71 3.82 -23.91
#